data_AF-A0A348ZKA1-F1
#
_entry.id   AF-A0A348ZKA1-F1
#
_cell.length_a   1.000
_cell.length_b   1.000
_cell.length_c   1.000
_cell.angle_alpha   90.00
_cell.angle_beta   90.00
_cell.angle_gamma   90.00
#
_symmetry.space_group_name_H-M   'P 1'
#
loop_
_entity.id
_entity.type
_entity.pdbx_description
1 polymer ?
#
loop_
_entity_poly.entity_id
_entity_poly.type
_entity_poly.pdbx_seq_one_letter_code
_entity_poly.pdbx_strand_id
1 'polypeptide(L)'
;MEQYRLEGKTFVIDDYDRKPAFSSFLPGLAGVKGIPMWTFYTNRGQGMNSFGIDNKGNAIMEFNTANIAFENCTVKGFRTFVRVDGQYYEPFFGYNDDAKRQIRMNKNSFKVIERNEAVGIEVKVNYFILPNESIGALVRQVSVKNISGKAMDIEVIDGLPKIITSGINNSEFKELSNLFKSWAYIKNIDNKIPYYTLRASTGDSAEVSDVEGGYYYLTIRDNELQDVIYDVDTVYGYDLSLMTAQRFKEGGVDEVLSKEQCFANKVPCGFTPFKETLDADEKLEFDTFIGYAGTPEQINAKAKDFLADGYVAKKFEEAEELADSFTSDVKTTTAAGTFDQYIEQCYLDNFLRGGYPYVLNKDGNKSIIHLFSRKHGDPERDYNFFSIAAEYYSQGNGNFRDVSQNRRNDVFFNKDVGDFNVKTFFSLIQADGYNPLEVRPSLFNVTEGKMEEVKNYVNQCIDGDASKIIEIVEGSFTPGQISNTVARNQINLTVDDGEFIANILNNCDQNIEAGFGEGYWSDHWDYNMDLVDNYLSVFPDKKDEMLFGDKTYKFYDSVATVVPRDEKYVINKKGDVRQYGMEVEDEEKENIEGFNKWATNWKKTPDNKIYYTTCAVKMIILALSKFAQLDVDGIGVEMEGGKPGWNDAMNGLPGLFGSGTPETFELKRLVDF
;
A
#
# COMPACT_ATOMS: atom_id res chain seq x y z
N MET A 1 -6.43 35.92 -6.58
CA MET A 1 -5.43 34.83 -6.47
C MET A 1 -5.95 33.64 -7.25
N GLU A 2 -5.08 32.90 -7.91
CA GLU A 2 -5.46 31.62 -8.50
C GLU A 2 -5.88 30.65 -7.39
N GLN A 3 -7.03 30.00 -7.56
CA GLN A 3 -7.60 29.09 -6.56
C GLN A 3 -6.82 27.78 -6.43
N TYR A 4 -5.97 27.49 -7.41
CA TYR A 4 -5.03 26.37 -7.47
C TYR A 4 -3.66 26.97 -7.74
N ARG A 5 -2.66 26.65 -6.92
CA ARG A 5 -1.30 27.20 -7.12
C ARG A 5 -0.24 26.31 -6.51
N LEU A 6 0.98 26.45 -6.99
CA LEU A 6 2.17 25.82 -6.43
C LEU A 6 2.97 26.88 -5.64
N GLU A 7 3.09 26.69 -4.32
CA GLU A 7 3.93 27.48 -3.43
C GLU A 7 5.21 26.70 -3.11
N GLY A 8 6.28 26.93 -3.88
CA GLY A 8 7.50 26.13 -3.77
C GLY A 8 7.25 24.69 -4.18
N LYS A 9 7.24 23.76 -3.22
CA LYS A 9 6.92 22.33 -3.41
C LYS A 9 5.48 21.97 -3.04
N THR A 10 4.73 22.92 -2.49
CA THR A 10 3.41 22.66 -1.92
C THR A 10 2.31 23.06 -2.89
N PHE A 11 1.45 22.12 -3.27
CA PHE A 11 0.26 22.41 -4.05
C PHE A 11 -0.88 22.87 -3.15
N VAL A 12 -1.51 24.00 -3.47
CA VAL A 12 -2.49 24.66 -2.61
C VAL A 12 -3.81 24.84 -3.34
N ILE A 13 -4.91 24.50 -2.66
CA ILE A 13 -6.27 24.73 -3.13
C ILE A 13 -7.02 25.55 -2.08
N ASP A 14 -7.43 26.77 -2.46
CA ASP A 14 -8.29 27.63 -1.63
C ASP A 14 -9.76 27.24 -1.80
N ASP A 15 -10.54 27.33 -0.73
CA ASP A 15 -11.96 26.92 -0.66
C ASP A 15 -12.16 25.50 -1.21
N TYR A 16 -11.28 24.57 -0.79
CA TYR A 16 -11.15 23.22 -1.34
C TYR A 16 -12.43 22.40 -1.29
N ASP A 17 -13.24 22.63 -0.25
CA ASP A 17 -14.53 21.99 0.02
C ASP A 17 -15.61 22.43 -0.98
N ARG A 18 -15.41 23.55 -1.68
CA ARG A 18 -16.29 24.07 -2.75
C ARG A 18 -15.78 23.74 -4.15
N LYS A 19 -14.68 22.99 -4.28
CA LYS A 19 -14.11 22.56 -5.57
C LYS A 19 -14.67 21.21 -6.02
N PRO A 20 -14.53 20.86 -7.32
CA PRO A 20 -14.81 19.50 -7.79
C PRO A 20 -14.17 18.46 -6.88
N ALA A 21 -14.93 17.42 -6.55
CA ALA A 21 -14.47 16.38 -5.64
C ALA A 21 -13.29 15.63 -6.25
N PHE A 22 -12.32 15.25 -5.42
CA PHE A 22 -11.25 14.33 -5.80
C PHE A 22 -10.94 13.39 -4.64
N SER A 23 -10.44 12.21 -4.96
CA SER A 23 -9.73 11.35 -4.01
C SER A 23 -8.25 11.30 -4.38
N SER A 24 -7.38 11.16 -3.37
CA SER A 24 -5.94 11.02 -3.56
C SER A 24 -5.35 10.09 -2.52
N PHE A 25 -4.17 9.57 -2.83
CA PHE A 25 -3.42 8.64 -1.99
C PHE A 25 -2.28 9.39 -1.29
N LEU A 26 -2.20 9.28 0.04
CA LEU A 26 -1.01 9.67 0.79
C LEU A 26 -0.03 8.48 0.69
N PRO A 27 1.15 8.65 0.04
CA PRO A 27 1.97 7.57 -0.52
C PRO A 27 2.36 6.36 0.34
N GLY A 28 2.13 6.38 1.65
CA GLY A 28 2.55 5.27 2.52
C GLY A 28 4.07 5.13 2.62
N LEU A 29 4.84 6.16 2.24
CA LEU A 29 6.30 6.13 2.28
C LEU A 29 6.79 6.22 3.73
N ALA A 30 6.95 5.05 4.36
CA ALA A 30 7.48 4.92 5.71
C ALA A 30 9.01 4.69 5.73
N GLY A 31 9.68 4.60 4.58
CA GLY A 31 11.12 4.33 4.51
C GLY A 31 11.44 2.84 4.55
N VAL A 32 12.71 2.49 4.31
CA VAL A 32 13.15 1.09 4.18
C VAL A 32 12.92 0.29 5.46
N LYS A 33 13.11 0.94 6.62
CA LYS A 33 12.88 0.35 7.95
C LYS A 33 11.67 0.97 8.63
N GLY A 34 10.61 1.26 7.88
CA GLY A 34 9.33 1.70 8.43
C GLY A 34 8.18 0.80 7.99
N ILE A 35 7.14 0.73 8.82
CA ILE A 35 5.90 0.01 8.52
C ILE A 35 4.94 0.96 7.77
N PRO A 36 4.64 0.72 6.48
CA PRO A 36 3.77 1.61 5.73
C PRO A 36 2.31 1.49 6.17
N MET A 37 1.55 2.56 5.94
CA MET A 37 0.10 2.56 6.04
C MET A 37 -0.48 3.09 4.74
N TRP A 38 -1.45 2.35 4.18
CA TRP A 38 -2.20 2.88 3.06
C TRP A 38 -3.18 3.93 3.59
N THR A 39 -3.23 5.09 2.94
CA THR A 39 -4.05 6.22 3.40
C THR A 39 -4.64 6.98 2.22
N PHE A 40 -5.95 7.16 2.22
CA PHE A 40 -6.70 7.88 1.19
C PHE A 40 -7.39 9.10 1.78
N TYR A 41 -7.26 10.23 1.09
CA TYR A 41 -7.88 11.49 1.46
C TYR A 41 -8.72 12.05 0.30
N THR A 42 -9.53 13.04 0.61
CA THR A 42 -10.39 13.77 -0.32
C THR A 42 -10.30 15.27 -0.01
N ASN A 43 -10.98 16.09 -0.81
CA ASN A 43 -11.19 17.50 -0.50
C ASN A 43 -12.52 17.77 0.22
N ARG A 44 -12.94 16.88 1.13
CA ARG A 44 -14.13 17.06 1.98
C ARG A 44 -13.74 16.93 3.45
N GLY A 45 -14.51 17.56 4.34
CA GLY A 45 -14.23 17.54 5.78
C GLY A 45 -12.78 17.90 6.11
N GLN A 46 -12.16 17.18 7.04
CA GLN A 46 -10.74 17.31 7.36
C GLN A 46 -9.80 16.56 6.40
N GLY A 47 -10.31 16.14 5.25
CA GLY A 47 -9.59 15.46 4.19
C GLY A 47 -9.53 13.96 4.32
N MET A 48 -9.31 13.39 5.52
CA MET A 48 -9.11 11.96 5.66
C MET A 48 -10.37 11.13 5.40
N ASN A 49 -10.30 10.15 4.50
CA ASN A 49 -11.43 9.29 4.13
C ASN A 49 -11.25 7.82 4.53
N SER A 50 -10.04 7.27 4.44
CA SER A 50 -9.81 5.87 4.84
C SER A 50 -8.32 5.59 5.00
N PHE A 51 -7.96 4.72 5.93
CA PHE A 51 -6.58 4.29 6.11
C PHE A 51 -6.51 2.94 6.86
N GLY A 52 -5.39 2.24 6.72
CA GLY A 52 -5.13 0.96 7.36
C GLY A 52 -3.79 0.36 6.97
N ILE A 53 -3.65 -0.95 7.17
CA ILE A 53 -2.43 -1.71 6.87
C ILE A 53 -2.70 -2.82 5.84
N ASP A 54 -1.67 -3.36 5.19
CA ASP A 54 -1.75 -4.42 4.18
C ASP A 54 -2.64 -4.10 2.98
N ASN A 55 -3.95 -4.25 3.13
CA ASN A 55 -4.95 -4.09 2.08
C ASN A 55 -6.25 -3.52 2.65
N LYS A 56 -7.22 -3.22 1.77
CA LYS A 56 -8.51 -2.64 2.17
C LYS A 56 -9.31 -3.49 3.17
N GLY A 57 -9.00 -4.78 3.32
CA GLY A 57 -9.61 -5.66 4.32
C GLY A 57 -9.22 -5.29 5.75
N ASN A 58 -7.96 -4.88 5.96
CA ASN A 58 -7.42 -4.49 7.27
C ASN A 58 -7.49 -2.96 7.45
N ALA A 59 -8.71 -2.42 7.31
CA ALA A 59 -8.99 -1.00 7.48
C ALA A 59 -9.08 -0.62 8.96
N ILE A 60 -8.51 0.54 9.33
CA ILE A 60 -8.77 1.20 10.63
C ILE A 60 -9.98 2.13 10.49
N MET A 61 -10.03 2.85 9.36
CA MET A 61 -11.17 3.66 8.94
C MET A 61 -11.77 3.07 7.65
N GLU A 62 -13.09 2.85 7.66
CA GLU A 62 -13.88 2.21 6.59
C GLU A 62 -13.46 2.66 5.18
N PHE A 63 -13.05 1.71 4.34
CA PHE A 63 -12.71 1.97 2.94
C PHE A 63 -13.98 2.07 2.09
N ASN A 64 -14.21 3.21 1.47
CA ASN A 64 -15.38 3.49 0.62
C ASN A 64 -15.01 3.83 -0.81
N THR A 65 -15.92 3.54 -1.75
CA THR A 65 -15.85 4.01 -3.13
C THR A 65 -15.89 5.54 -3.17
N ALA A 66 -15.34 6.17 -4.21
CA ALA A 66 -15.11 7.62 -4.24
C ALA A 66 -16.39 8.44 -4.01
N ASN A 67 -17.51 8.07 -4.62
CA ASN A 67 -18.78 8.77 -4.42
C ASN A 67 -19.25 8.72 -2.95
N ILE A 68 -19.18 7.55 -2.31
CA ILE A 68 -19.55 7.36 -0.90
C ILE A 68 -18.56 8.04 0.04
N ALA A 69 -17.28 8.05 -0.34
CA ALA A 69 -16.22 8.76 0.38
C ALA A 69 -16.51 10.27 0.45
N PHE A 70 -16.91 10.89 -0.67
CA PHE A 70 -17.24 12.31 -0.71
C PHE A 70 -18.46 12.67 0.16
N GLU A 71 -19.44 11.77 0.24
CA GLU A 71 -20.64 11.94 1.08
C GLU A 71 -20.30 11.82 2.57
N ASN A 72 -19.42 10.88 2.92
CA ASN A 72 -19.20 10.49 4.32
C ASN A 72 -17.99 11.15 4.99
N CYS A 73 -16.98 11.61 4.24
CA CYS A 73 -15.71 12.07 4.82
C CYS A 73 -15.90 13.16 5.89
N THR A 74 -16.83 14.09 5.68
CA THR A 74 -17.16 15.15 6.64
C THR A 74 -17.74 14.64 7.96
N VAL A 75 -18.53 13.55 7.93
CA VAL A 75 -19.24 13.03 9.10
C VAL A 75 -18.48 11.90 9.78
N LYS A 76 -17.95 10.95 8.98
CA LYS A 76 -17.29 9.74 9.45
C LYS A 76 -15.76 9.88 9.56
N GLY A 77 -15.15 10.89 8.92
CA GLY A 77 -13.72 11.20 9.04
C GLY A 77 -13.34 11.84 10.35
N PHE A 78 -12.12 12.38 10.43
CA PHE A 78 -11.67 13.13 11.62
C PHE A 78 -12.57 14.33 11.88
N ARG A 79 -12.84 14.56 13.16
CA ARG A 79 -13.69 15.63 13.67
C ARG A 79 -12.95 16.39 14.77
N THR A 80 -13.11 17.70 14.77
CA THR A 80 -12.62 18.59 15.81
C THR A 80 -13.82 19.41 16.25
N PHE A 81 -14.20 19.30 17.51
CA PHE A 81 -15.26 20.08 18.12
C PHE A 81 -14.63 21.12 19.03
N VAL A 82 -15.10 22.35 18.95
CA VAL A 82 -14.58 23.46 19.77
C VAL A 82 -15.74 24.12 20.51
N ARG A 83 -15.52 24.52 21.77
CA ARG A 83 -16.35 25.52 22.45
C ARG A 83 -15.47 26.73 22.75
N VAL A 84 -15.90 27.90 22.30
CA VAL A 84 -15.24 29.18 22.59
C VAL A 84 -16.17 29.98 23.49
N ASP A 85 -15.73 30.29 24.71
CA ASP A 85 -16.54 30.98 25.74
C ASP A 85 -17.93 30.31 25.91
N GLY A 86 -17.95 28.97 25.86
CA GLY A 86 -19.16 28.14 25.97
C GLY A 86 -20.01 28.00 24.69
N GLN A 87 -19.63 28.63 23.58
CA GLN A 87 -20.33 28.52 22.29
C GLN A 87 -19.73 27.43 21.41
N TYR A 88 -20.54 26.46 20.99
CA TYR A 88 -20.12 25.36 20.14
C TYR A 88 -19.82 25.80 18.71
N TYR A 89 -18.69 25.36 18.18
CA TYR A 89 -18.28 25.49 16.79
C TYR A 89 -17.60 24.22 16.31
N GLU A 90 -17.78 23.90 15.02
CA GLU A 90 -17.18 22.71 14.43
C GLU A 90 -16.48 23.04 13.11
N PRO A 91 -15.15 23.17 13.14
CA PRO A 91 -14.35 23.36 11.93
C PRO A 91 -14.55 22.24 10.90
N PHE A 92 -14.54 22.60 9.62
CA PHE A 92 -14.60 21.70 8.46
C PHE A 92 -15.92 20.94 8.21
N PHE A 93 -16.95 21.07 9.06
CA PHE A 93 -18.17 20.25 8.95
C PHE A 93 -19.27 20.84 8.04
N GLY A 94 -19.58 22.13 8.22
CA GLY A 94 -20.64 22.82 7.47
C GLY A 94 -20.08 23.83 6.46
N TYR A 95 -20.88 24.24 5.47
CA TYR A 95 -20.55 25.40 4.65
C TYR A 95 -20.81 26.67 5.45
N ASN A 96 -19.75 27.42 5.72
CA ASN A 96 -19.81 28.70 6.40
C ASN A 96 -19.10 29.74 5.51
N ASP A 97 -19.74 30.87 5.23
CA ASP A 97 -19.18 31.92 4.38
C ASP A 97 -18.07 32.72 5.09
N ASP A 98 -18.10 32.75 6.43
CA ASP A 98 -17.09 33.35 7.30
C ASP A 98 -15.86 32.45 7.49
N ALA A 99 -15.97 31.16 7.18
CA ALA A 99 -14.86 30.21 7.24
C ALA A 99 -14.09 30.20 5.92
N LYS A 100 -12.78 30.47 5.99
CA LYS A 100 -11.85 30.33 4.86
C LYS A 100 -11.06 29.05 5.01
N ARG A 101 -11.18 28.17 4.02
CA ARG A 101 -10.59 26.83 4.05
C ARG A 101 -9.50 26.69 3.00
N GLN A 102 -8.45 25.97 3.33
CA GLN A 102 -7.36 25.67 2.41
C GLN A 102 -6.87 24.24 2.65
N ILE A 103 -6.59 23.52 1.58
CA ILE A 103 -5.81 22.28 1.63
C ILE A 103 -4.45 22.54 0.96
N ARG A 104 -3.39 22.06 1.59
CA ARG A 104 -2.01 22.16 1.10
C ARG A 104 -1.41 20.76 1.06
N MET A 105 -0.90 20.34 -0.09
CA MET A 105 -0.37 18.99 -0.31
C MET A 105 1.10 19.06 -0.67
N ASN A 106 1.90 18.28 0.03
CA ASN A 106 3.26 17.92 -0.32
C ASN A 106 3.27 16.46 -0.82
N LYS A 107 4.45 15.93 -1.14
CA LYS A 107 4.56 14.55 -1.66
C LYS A 107 4.20 13.50 -0.60
N ASN A 108 4.59 13.69 0.67
CA ASN A 108 4.36 12.69 1.74
C ASN A 108 3.57 13.25 2.94
N SER A 109 2.94 14.41 2.77
CA SER A 109 2.07 15.00 3.77
C SER A 109 1.02 15.89 3.14
N PHE A 110 -0.07 16.13 3.86
CA PHE A 110 -1.01 17.20 3.51
C PHE A 110 -1.57 17.85 4.77
N LYS A 111 -2.04 19.08 4.64
CA LYS A 111 -2.69 19.81 5.71
C LYS A 111 -3.94 20.51 5.25
N VAL A 112 -4.94 20.56 6.12
CA VAL A 112 -6.14 21.39 5.99
C VAL A 112 -6.10 22.51 7.01
N ILE A 113 -6.56 23.68 6.60
CA ILE A 113 -6.58 24.89 7.39
C ILE A 113 -7.96 25.49 7.30
N GLU A 114 -8.55 25.86 8.42
CA GLU A 114 -9.74 26.70 8.47
C GLU A 114 -9.47 27.91 9.35
N ARG A 115 -9.72 29.09 8.81
CA ARG A 115 -9.69 30.35 9.55
C ARG A 115 -11.10 30.92 9.61
N ASN A 116 -11.61 31.20 10.81
CA ASN A 116 -12.92 31.79 11.02
C ASN A 116 -12.81 33.03 11.90
N GLU A 117 -12.90 34.21 11.29
CA GLU A 117 -12.79 35.50 11.96
C GLU A 117 -13.97 35.78 12.91
N ALA A 118 -15.16 35.25 12.59
CA ALA A 118 -16.36 35.46 13.41
C ALA A 118 -16.30 34.69 14.73
N VAL A 119 -15.72 33.49 14.72
CA VAL A 119 -15.45 32.69 15.93
C VAL A 119 -14.16 33.13 16.62
N GLY A 120 -13.22 33.70 15.86
CA GLY A 120 -11.93 34.17 16.39
C GLY A 120 -10.88 33.07 16.54
N ILE A 121 -10.98 31.99 15.75
CA ILE A 121 -10.02 30.87 15.77
C ILE A 121 -9.48 30.49 14.38
N GLU A 122 -8.30 29.90 14.37
CA GLU A 122 -7.72 29.22 13.21
C GLU A 122 -7.35 27.78 13.60
N VAL A 123 -7.86 26.80 12.84
CA VAL A 123 -7.59 25.38 13.06
C VAL A 123 -6.76 24.82 11.91
N LYS A 124 -5.65 24.16 12.25
CA LYS A 124 -4.77 23.48 11.30
C LYS A 124 -4.70 22.00 11.66
N VAL A 125 -4.77 21.15 10.65
CA VAL A 125 -4.61 19.72 10.79
C VAL A 125 -3.63 19.24 9.72
N ASN A 126 -2.48 18.71 10.14
CA ASN A 126 -1.44 18.14 9.28
C ASN A 126 -1.45 16.61 9.40
N TYR A 127 -1.21 15.91 8.28
CA TYR A 127 -1.18 14.45 8.20
C TYR A 127 0.11 13.98 7.52
N PHE A 128 0.75 12.97 8.09
CA PHE A 128 1.87 12.24 7.47
C PHE A 128 1.93 10.80 8.00
N ILE A 129 2.68 9.93 7.32
CA ILE A 129 2.91 8.55 7.77
C ILE A 129 4.18 8.51 8.61
N LEU A 130 4.14 7.82 9.75
CA LEU A 130 5.28 7.70 10.66
C LEU A 130 6.46 6.99 9.95
N PRO A 131 7.60 7.67 9.76
CA PRO A 131 8.72 7.13 9.01
C PRO A 131 9.73 6.39 9.92
N ASN A 132 10.35 5.36 9.35
CA ASN A 132 11.47 4.60 9.91
C ASN A 132 11.23 4.09 11.33
N GLU A 133 10.02 3.58 11.61
CA GLU A 133 9.65 3.02 12.90
C GLU A 133 9.12 1.59 12.80
N SER A 134 9.26 0.86 13.91
CA SER A 134 8.85 -0.55 14.05
C SER A 134 7.35 -0.79 14.13
N ILE A 135 6.56 0.26 13.99
CA ILE A 135 5.10 0.28 14.06
C ILE A 135 4.59 1.26 13.02
N GLY A 136 3.42 0.97 12.44
CA GLY A 136 2.78 1.89 11.51
C GLY A 136 1.96 2.93 12.26
N ALA A 137 1.96 4.18 11.80
CA ALA A 137 0.98 5.19 12.22
C ALA A 137 0.68 6.19 11.12
N LEU A 138 -0.59 6.58 11.03
CA LEU A 138 -0.99 7.89 10.56
C LEU A 138 -0.77 8.87 11.72
N VAL A 139 0.12 9.84 11.51
CA VAL A 139 0.37 10.92 12.46
C VAL A 139 -0.44 12.13 12.05
N ARG A 140 -1.17 12.69 13.02
CA ARG A 140 -2.04 13.84 12.83
C ARG A 140 -1.64 14.93 13.82
N GLN A 141 -1.25 16.10 13.32
CA GLN A 141 -0.84 17.24 14.15
C GLN A 141 -1.90 18.31 14.09
N VAL A 142 -2.42 18.72 15.25
CA VAL A 142 -3.50 19.71 15.35
C VAL A 142 -3.01 20.96 16.02
N SER A 143 -3.43 22.10 15.50
CA SER A 143 -3.25 23.40 16.13
C SER A 143 -4.58 24.16 16.13
N VAL A 144 -5.02 24.61 17.30
CA VAL A 144 -6.15 25.52 17.47
C VAL A 144 -5.62 26.83 18.01
N LYS A 145 -5.58 27.86 17.17
CA LYS A 145 -5.00 29.17 17.49
C LYS A 145 -6.08 30.21 17.76
N ASN A 146 -5.91 30.98 18.83
CA ASN A 146 -6.70 32.19 19.10
C ASN A 146 -6.24 33.34 18.19
N ILE A 147 -7.15 33.87 17.37
CA ILE A 147 -6.91 34.99 16.45
C ILE A 147 -7.81 36.21 16.75
N SER A 148 -8.53 36.19 17.88
CA SER A 148 -9.52 37.21 18.23
C SER A 148 -8.93 38.50 18.81
N GLY A 149 -7.66 38.48 19.23
CA GLY A 149 -6.99 39.61 19.91
C GLY A 149 -7.32 39.77 21.40
N LYS A 150 -8.09 38.85 22.00
CA LYS A 150 -8.41 38.80 23.43
C LYS A 150 -8.27 37.36 23.95
N ALA A 151 -8.07 37.19 25.25
CA ALA A 151 -8.11 35.86 25.87
C ALA A 151 -9.49 35.21 25.70
N MET A 152 -9.54 33.89 25.55
CA MET A 152 -10.76 33.10 25.42
C MET A 152 -10.65 31.76 26.16
N ASP A 153 -11.77 31.29 26.70
CA ASP A 153 -11.85 29.93 27.21
C ASP A 153 -12.15 28.98 26.06
N ILE A 154 -11.30 27.97 25.89
CA ILE A 154 -11.41 26.98 24.83
C ILE A 154 -11.57 25.57 25.41
N GLU A 155 -12.56 24.86 24.89
CA GLU A 155 -12.70 23.42 25.07
C GLU A 155 -12.60 22.76 23.70
N VAL A 156 -11.84 21.68 23.58
CA VAL A 156 -11.64 20.95 22.32
C VAL A 156 -11.88 19.45 22.56
N ILE A 157 -12.59 18.81 21.64
CA ILE A 157 -12.60 17.35 21.51
C ILE A 157 -12.21 17.03 20.07
N ASP A 158 -11.17 16.23 19.90
CA ASP A 158 -10.59 15.96 18.58
C ASP A 158 -10.29 14.48 18.39
N GLY A 159 -10.61 13.94 17.20
CA GLY A 159 -10.35 12.54 16.89
C GLY A 159 -11.28 11.94 15.85
N LEU A 160 -11.44 10.61 15.90
CA LEU A 160 -12.17 9.80 14.92
C LEU A 160 -13.41 9.15 15.55
N PRO A 161 -14.62 9.30 14.95
CA PRO A 161 -15.86 8.81 15.53
C PRO A 161 -16.05 7.30 15.47
N LYS A 162 -15.35 6.61 14.57
CA LYS A 162 -15.43 5.16 14.41
C LYS A 162 -14.06 4.57 14.06
N ILE A 163 -13.64 3.57 14.82
CA ILE A 163 -12.46 2.75 14.55
C ILE A 163 -12.95 1.32 14.31
N ILE A 164 -12.57 0.73 13.18
CA ILE A 164 -12.75 -0.70 12.94
C ILE A 164 -11.71 -1.43 13.77
N THR A 165 -12.10 -2.38 14.62
CA THR A 165 -11.15 -3.16 15.42
C THR A 165 -10.36 -4.14 14.56
N SER A 166 -9.08 -4.33 14.88
CA SER A 166 -8.23 -5.31 14.18
C SER A 166 -8.85 -6.70 14.17
N GLY A 167 -8.80 -7.38 13.03
CA GLY A 167 -9.40 -8.70 12.83
C GLY A 167 -10.83 -8.69 12.27
N ILE A 168 -11.48 -7.52 12.13
CA ILE A 168 -12.73 -7.39 11.36
C ILE A 168 -12.40 -6.94 9.95
N ASN A 169 -12.82 -7.69 8.93
CA ASN A 169 -12.62 -7.28 7.55
C ASN A 169 -13.51 -6.06 7.21
N ASN A 170 -13.02 -5.14 6.38
CA ASN A 170 -13.81 -4.01 5.89
C ASN A 170 -15.14 -4.42 5.24
N SER A 171 -15.22 -5.51 4.47
CA SER A 171 -16.50 -5.98 3.89
C SER A 171 -17.46 -6.47 4.98
N GLU A 172 -16.96 -7.24 5.94
CA GLU A 172 -17.72 -7.72 7.10
C GLU A 172 -18.26 -6.57 7.94
N PHE A 173 -17.46 -5.53 8.19
CA PHE A 173 -17.90 -4.35 8.92
C PHE A 173 -19.05 -3.64 8.18
N LYS A 174 -18.95 -3.51 6.85
CA LYS A 174 -20.01 -2.87 6.04
C LYS A 174 -21.33 -3.62 6.08
N GLU A 175 -21.28 -4.94 5.95
CA GLU A 175 -22.47 -5.77 5.82
C GLU A 175 -23.07 -6.17 7.17
N LEU A 176 -22.22 -6.33 8.20
CA LEU A 176 -22.56 -6.98 9.46
C LEU A 176 -22.02 -6.26 10.71
N SER A 177 -21.71 -4.95 10.65
CA SER A 177 -21.18 -4.19 11.82
C SER A 177 -21.98 -4.33 13.11
N ASN A 178 -23.32 -4.45 13.05
CA ASN A 178 -24.13 -4.65 14.26
C ASN A 178 -23.85 -5.97 14.97
N LEU A 179 -23.49 -7.00 14.21
CA LEU A 179 -23.01 -8.28 14.72
C LEU A 179 -21.60 -8.08 15.26
N PHE A 180 -20.66 -7.69 14.39
CA PHE A 180 -19.22 -7.66 14.70
C PHE A 180 -18.81 -6.72 15.85
N LYS A 181 -19.56 -5.64 16.10
CA LYS A 181 -19.33 -4.78 17.28
C LYS A 181 -19.37 -5.55 18.60
N SER A 182 -20.08 -6.69 18.68
CA SER A 182 -20.18 -7.52 19.88
C SER A 182 -18.88 -8.29 20.21
N TRP A 183 -17.95 -8.43 19.27
CA TRP A 183 -16.62 -9.01 19.52
C TRP A 183 -15.54 -7.97 19.81
N ALA A 184 -15.83 -6.69 19.51
CA ALA A 184 -14.91 -5.58 19.71
C ALA A 184 -14.50 -5.45 21.18
N TYR A 185 -13.21 -5.26 21.41
CA TYR A 185 -12.62 -5.17 22.73
C TYR A 185 -11.43 -4.20 22.74
N ILE A 186 -11.37 -3.39 23.80
CA ILE A 186 -10.32 -2.39 23.97
C ILE A 186 -9.49 -2.77 25.20
N LYS A 187 -8.18 -2.92 24.99
CA LYS A 187 -7.17 -3.18 26.03
C LYS A 187 -6.28 -1.95 26.22
N ASN A 188 -5.36 -2.02 27.18
CA ASN A 188 -4.29 -1.05 27.36
C ASN A 188 -4.75 0.40 27.70
N ILE A 189 -5.99 0.55 28.17
CA ILE A 189 -6.61 1.84 28.51
C ILE A 189 -5.85 2.51 29.67
N ASP A 190 -5.39 1.73 30.65
CA ASP A 190 -4.66 2.25 31.82
C ASP A 190 -3.33 2.93 31.47
N ASN A 191 -2.77 2.62 30.29
CA ASN A 191 -1.56 3.26 29.75
C ASN A 191 -1.87 4.47 28.86
N LYS A 192 -3.15 4.91 28.79
CA LYS A 192 -3.64 5.99 27.91
C LYS A 192 -3.44 5.72 26.41
N ILE A 193 -3.29 4.45 26.03
CA ILE A 193 -3.12 4.01 24.64
C ILE A 193 -4.14 2.88 24.38
N PRO A 194 -5.43 3.19 24.16
CA PRO A 194 -6.42 2.20 23.79
C PRO A 194 -5.94 1.33 22.63
N TYR A 195 -6.02 0.02 22.84
CA TYR A 195 -5.61 -1.00 21.89
C TYR A 195 -6.84 -1.80 21.43
N TYR A 196 -7.21 -1.60 20.17
CA TYR A 196 -8.45 -2.08 19.55
C TYR A 196 -8.23 -3.45 18.89
N THR A 197 -8.83 -4.48 19.49
CA THR A 197 -8.70 -5.88 19.08
C THR A 197 -10.03 -6.62 19.31
N LEU A 198 -10.03 -7.94 19.14
CA LEU A 198 -11.19 -8.80 19.38
C LEU A 198 -10.99 -9.64 20.64
N ARG A 199 -12.10 -10.10 21.23
CA ARG A 199 -12.06 -11.03 22.37
C ARG A 199 -11.63 -12.45 21.99
N ALA A 200 -11.93 -12.86 20.76
CA ALA A 200 -11.69 -14.19 20.19
C ALA A 200 -11.73 -14.07 18.65
N SER A 201 -11.24 -15.09 17.94
CA SER A 201 -11.37 -15.18 16.48
C SER A 201 -12.83 -15.09 16.03
N THR A 202 -13.05 -14.47 14.86
CA THR A 202 -14.39 -14.26 14.26
C THR A 202 -14.90 -15.45 13.44
N GLY A 203 -14.04 -16.44 13.16
CA GLY A 203 -14.41 -17.66 12.44
C GLY A 203 -15.32 -18.56 13.25
N ASP A 204 -16.29 -19.19 12.58
CA ASP A 204 -17.16 -20.25 13.14
C ASP A 204 -16.37 -21.58 13.21
N SER A 205 -15.31 -21.60 14.02
CA SER A 205 -14.44 -22.76 14.26
C SER A 205 -14.41 -23.13 15.74
N ALA A 206 -14.31 -24.43 16.04
CA ALA A 206 -14.16 -24.93 17.41
C ALA A 206 -12.81 -24.57 18.03
N GLU A 207 -11.82 -24.23 17.20
CA GLU A 207 -10.50 -23.78 17.58
C GLU A 207 -10.48 -22.24 17.51
N VAL A 208 -10.25 -21.59 18.65
CA VAL A 208 -10.07 -20.14 18.74
C VAL A 208 -8.60 -19.86 18.48
N SER A 209 -8.28 -19.17 17.39
CA SER A 209 -6.93 -18.67 17.14
C SER A 209 -6.72 -17.32 17.83
N ASP A 210 -5.48 -17.05 18.26
CA ASP A 210 -5.10 -15.73 18.75
C ASP A 210 -5.15 -14.72 17.60
N VAL A 211 -5.71 -13.53 17.87
CA VAL A 211 -5.67 -12.41 16.92
C VAL A 211 -4.29 -11.78 17.00
N GLU A 212 -3.52 -11.88 15.92
CA GLU A 212 -2.20 -11.28 15.83
C GLU A 212 -2.29 -9.75 15.62
N GLY A 213 -1.65 -9.00 16.52
CA GLY A 213 -1.59 -7.55 16.42
C GLY A 213 -2.91 -6.83 16.68
N GLY A 214 -2.88 -5.51 16.60
CA GLY A 214 -4.02 -4.67 16.92
C GLY A 214 -3.78 -3.22 16.56
N TYR A 215 -4.87 -2.48 16.49
CA TYR A 215 -4.78 -1.05 16.24
C TYR A 215 -4.65 -0.30 17.55
N TYR A 216 -4.00 0.85 17.52
CA TYR A 216 -3.90 1.73 18.69
C TYR A 216 -4.26 3.16 18.34
N TYR A 217 -4.61 3.92 19.37
CA TYR A 217 -4.81 5.37 19.33
C TYR A 217 -4.09 5.97 20.53
N LEU A 218 -3.30 7.02 20.32
CA LEU A 218 -2.75 7.82 21.39
C LEU A 218 -2.62 9.27 20.96
N THR A 219 -2.66 10.18 21.93
CA THR A 219 -2.40 11.60 21.72
C THR A 219 -1.34 12.06 22.70
N ILE A 220 -0.38 12.83 22.19
CA ILE A 220 0.70 13.43 22.95
C ILE A 220 0.53 14.93 22.93
N ARG A 221 0.73 15.52 24.09
CA ARG A 221 0.77 16.95 24.27
C ARG A 221 1.72 17.29 25.41
N ASP A 222 2.55 18.29 25.22
CA ASP A 222 3.55 18.73 26.19
C ASP A 222 4.42 17.55 26.69
N ASN A 223 4.75 16.64 25.78
CA ASN A 223 5.49 15.39 26.03
C ASN A 223 4.80 14.44 27.04
N GLU A 224 3.49 14.54 27.19
CA GLU A 224 2.67 13.67 28.04
C GLU A 224 1.55 12.99 27.25
N LEU A 225 1.26 11.74 27.60
CA LEU A 225 0.13 10.99 27.07
C LEU A 225 -1.19 11.54 27.63
N GLN A 226 -2.14 11.76 26.72
CA GLN A 226 -3.46 12.29 27.03
C GLN A 226 -4.49 11.17 27.15
N ASP A 227 -5.49 11.38 28.01
CA ASP A 227 -6.58 10.41 28.16
C ASP A 227 -7.43 10.35 26.89
N VAL A 228 -7.76 9.13 26.47
CA VAL A 228 -8.49 8.87 25.24
C VAL A 228 -9.91 8.44 25.56
N ILE A 229 -10.86 9.11 24.91
CA ILE A 229 -12.26 8.73 24.85
C ILE A 229 -12.41 7.68 23.74
N TYR A 230 -12.88 6.50 24.10
CA TYR A 230 -13.06 5.35 23.22
C TYR A 230 -14.53 4.91 23.06
N ASP A 231 -15.45 5.53 23.79
CA ASP A 231 -16.89 5.32 23.65
C ASP A 231 -17.58 6.55 23.04
N VAL A 232 -18.05 6.40 21.79
CA VAL A 232 -18.66 7.48 20.99
C VAL A 232 -19.91 8.09 21.65
N ASP A 233 -20.63 7.32 22.47
CA ASP A 233 -21.86 7.78 23.14
C ASP A 233 -21.58 8.85 24.21
N THR A 234 -20.33 8.92 24.69
CA THR A 234 -19.90 9.96 25.65
C THR A 234 -19.71 11.33 24.98
N VAL A 235 -19.48 11.36 23.67
CA VAL A 235 -19.32 12.59 22.88
C VAL A 235 -20.64 13.01 22.24
N TYR A 236 -21.32 12.06 21.58
CA TYR A 236 -22.51 12.34 20.76
C TYR A 236 -23.84 12.17 21.51
N GLY A 237 -23.86 11.46 22.63
CA GLY A 237 -25.09 11.22 23.39
C GLY A 237 -26.14 10.47 22.58
N TYR A 238 -27.29 11.10 22.37
CA TYR A 238 -28.40 10.51 21.62
C TYR A 238 -28.30 10.68 20.10
N ASP A 239 -27.36 11.49 19.60
CA ASP A 239 -27.20 11.73 18.17
C ASP A 239 -26.37 10.64 17.49
N LEU A 240 -27.02 9.51 17.20
CA LEU A 240 -26.43 8.38 16.52
C LEU A 240 -26.10 8.66 15.03
N SER A 241 -26.55 9.80 14.48
CA SER A 241 -26.24 10.20 13.11
C SER A 241 -24.83 10.78 12.97
N LEU A 242 -24.16 11.05 14.10
CA LEU A 242 -22.85 11.71 14.19
C LEU A 242 -22.86 13.16 13.66
N MET A 243 -24.03 13.78 13.51
CA MET A 243 -24.13 15.13 12.98
C MET A 243 -23.74 16.19 14.00
N THR A 244 -24.08 15.99 15.28
CA THR A 244 -23.74 16.93 16.37
C THR A 244 -23.20 16.18 17.58
N ALA A 245 -22.06 16.61 18.12
CA ALA A 245 -21.54 16.11 19.39
C ALA A 245 -22.37 16.64 20.57
N GLN A 246 -23.59 16.12 20.77
CA GLN A 246 -24.59 16.75 21.66
C GLN A 246 -24.11 16.91 23.11
N ARG A 247 -23.43 15.91 23.69
CA ARG A 247 -22.95 16.01 25.07
C ARG A 247 -21.90 17.10 25.22
N PHE A 248 -20.95 17.14 24.28
CA PHE A 248 -19.96 18.20 24.25
C PHE A 248 -20.62 19.57 24.02
N LYS A 249 -21.57 19.67 23.10
CA LYS A 249 -22.32 20.91 22.83
C LYS A 249 -23.16 21.40 24.02
N GLU A 250 -23.69 20.51 24.86
CA GLU A 250 -24.50 20.89 26.01
C GLU A 250 -23.64 21.25 27.23
N GLY A 251 -22.64 20.43 27.56
CA GLY A 251 -21.92 20.53 28.84
C GLY A 251 -20.39 20.54 28.76
N GLY A 252 -19.81 20.66 27.57
CA GLY A 252 -18.36 20.76 27.39
C GLY A 252 -17.61 19.48 27.69
N VAL A 253 -16.31 19.59 27.94
CA VAL A 253 -15.43 18.45 28.27
C VAL A 253 -15.87 17.75 29.55
N ASP A 254 -16.30 18.51 30.56
CA ASP A 254 -16.67 17.96 31.86
C ASP A 254 -17.86 17.00 31.76
N GLU A 255 -18.89 17.35 30.97
CA GLU A 255 -20.06 16.46 30.77
C GLU A 255 -19.68 15.19 30.00
N VAL A 256 -18.77 15.30 29.01
CA VAL A 256 -18.28 14.15 28.25
C VAL A 256 -17.50 13.19 29.16
N LEU A 257 -16.56 13.71 29.94
CA LEU A 257 -15.74 12.92 30.86
C LEU A 257 -16.52 12.37 32.07
N SER A 258 -17.68 12.95 32.40
CA SER A 258 -18.53 12.45 33.49
C SER A 258 -19.17 11.08 33.20
N LYS A 259 -19.19 10.64 31.94
CA LYS A 259 -19.82 9.39 31.53
C LYS A 259 -18.84 8.23 31.59
N GLU A 260 -19.30 7.15 32.21
CA GLU A 260 -18.58 5.88 32.17
C GLU A 260 -18.53 5.34 30.74
N GLN A 261 -17.32 5.02 30.28
CA GLN A 261 -17.06 4.54 28.93
C GLN A 261 -17.15 3.02 28.84
N CYS A 262 -17.75 2.49 27.77
CA CYS A 262 -17.80 1.06 27.51
C CYS A 262 -16.67 0.61 26.58
N PHE A 263 -15.78 -0.26 27.08
CA PHE A 263 -14.60 -0.75 26.35
C PHE A 263 -14.86 -2.02 25.51
N ALA A 264 -16.12 -2.46 25.41
CA ALA A 264 -16.47 -3.68 24.68
C ALA A 264 -17.87 -3.65 24.11
N ASN A 265 -18.14 -4.53 23.15
CA ASN A 265 -19.46 -4.74 22.53
C ASN A 265 -20.04 -3.50 21.82
N LYS A 266 -19.19 -2.54 21.44
CA LYS A 266 -19.54 -1.30 20.73
C LYS A 266 -18.57 -1.08 19.57
N VAL A 267 -19.00 -0.26 18.60
CA VAL A 267 -18.07 0.31 17.62
C VAL A 267 -17.29 1.40 18.35
N PRO A 268 -15.97 1.24 18.55
CA PRO A 268 -15.20 2.19 19.32
C PRO A 268 -14.93 3.48 18.55
N CYS A 269 -14.57 4.53 19.27
CA CYS A 269 -14.00 5.77 18.71
C CYS A 269 -12.58 5.99 19.26
N GLY A 270 -11.96 7.09 18.87
CA GLY A 270 -10.79 7.63 19.53
C GLY A 270 -10.87 9.14 19.50
N PHE A 271 -11.08 9.77 20.65
CA PHE A 271 -11.10 11.22 20.81
C PHE A 271 -10.22 11.64 21.98
N THR A 272 -9.66 12.84 21.94
CA THR A 272 -8.90 13.43 23.04
C THR A 272 -9.50 14.78 23.43
N PRO A 273 -9.84 14.99 24.72
CA PRO A 273 -10.39 16.25 25.21
C PRO A 273 -9.31 17.19 25.75
N PHE A 274 -9.52 18.50 25.58
CA PHE A 274 -8.69 19.57 26.12
C PHE A 274 -9.57 20.73 26.62
N LYS A 275 -9.14 21.42 27.68
CA LYS A 275 -9.88 22.55 28.27
C LYS A 275 -8.94 23.54 28.92
N GLU A 276 -8.81 24.73 28.34
CA GLU A 276 -7.83 25.75 28.73
C GLU A 276 -8.29 27.17 28.40
N THR A 277 -7.58 28.18 28.93
CA THR A 277 -7.73 29.57 28.51
C THR A 277 -6.56 29.91 27.59
N LEU A 278 -6.84 30.39 26.38
CA LEU A 278 -5.83 30.82 25.41
C LEU A 278 -5.77 32.35 25.35
N ASP A 279 -4.59 32.92 25.61
CA ASP A 279 -4.31 34.32 25.38
C ASP A 279 -4.34 34.66 23.88
N ALA A 280 -4.34 35.96 23.56
CA ALA A 280 -4.28 36.42 22.18
C ALA A 280 -3.03 35.85 21.48
N ASP A 281 -3.20 35.30 20.28
CA ASP A 281 -2.17 34.62 19.48
C ASP A 281 -1.62 33.31 20.06
N GLU A 282 -2.09 32.86 21.21
CA GLU A 282 -1.75 31.56 21.78
C GLU A 282 -2.43 30.42 21.01
N LYS A 283 -1.87 29.22 21.10
CA LYS A 283 -2.34 28.02 20.41
C LYS A 283 -2.31 26.80 21.32
N LEU A 284 -3.35 26.00 21.20
CA LEU A 284 -3.40 24.62 21.69
C LEU A 284 -2.85 23.69 20.60
N GLU A 285 -1.83 22.90 20.91
CA GLU A 285 -1.21 21.95 19.97
C GLU A 285 -1.07 20.56 20.57
N PHE A 286 -1.27 19.54 19.73
CA PHE A 286 -1.12 18.13 20.11
C PHE A 286 -0.94 17.26 18.86
N ASP A 287 -0.34 16.09 19.06
CA ASP A 287 -0.06 15.11 18.03
C ASP A 287 -0.77 13.79 18.35
N THR A 288 -1.54 13.27 17.41
CA THR A 288 -2.27 12.00 17.52
C THR A 288 -1.67 10.95 16.60
N PHE A 289 -1.48 9.74 17.11
CA PHE A 289 -0.98 8.59 16.38
C PHE A 289 -2.06 7.51 16.35
N ILE A 290 -2.38 7.04 15.14
CA ILE A 290 -3.37 5.98 14.93
C ILE A 290 -2.78 4.97 13.95
N GLY A 291 -2.66 3.73 14.38
CA GLY A 291 -1.91 2.77 13.59
C GLY A 291 -1.94 1.36 14.13
N TYR A 292 -0.93 0.58 13.76
CA TYR A 292 -0.83 -0.85 14.05
C TYR A 292 0.42 -1.15 14.86
N ALA A 293 0.25 -1.98 15.88
CA ALA A 293 1.34 -2.60 16.64
C ALA A 293 1.06 -4.09 16.80
N GLY A 294 2.13 -4.89 16.91
CA GLY A 294 2.03 -6.34 17.09
C GLY A 294 1.54 -6.73 18.49
N THR A 295 1.82 -5.92 19.51
CA THR A 295 1.33 -6.13 20.88
C THR A 295 1.16 -4.81 21.65
N PRO A 296 0.37 -4.78 22.75
CA PRO A 296 0.34 -3.65 23.68
C PRO A 296 1.72 -3.30 24.26
N GLU A 297 2.57 -4.29 24.55
CA GLU A 297 3.91 -4.07 25.09
C GLU A 297 4.82 -3.35 24.10
N GLN A 298 4.70 -3.69 22.81
CA GLN A 298 5.47 -3.02 21.75
C GLN A 298 5.12 -1.53 21.67
N ILE A 299 3.84 -1.18 21.66
CA ILE A 299 3.42 0.24 21.61
C ILE A 299 3.75 0.97 22.91
N ASN A 300 3.61 0.34 24.07
CA ASN A 300 3.98 0.95 25.35
C ASN A 300 5.49 1.20 25.46
N ALA A 301 6.33 0.32 24.90
CA ALA A 301 7.76 0.54 24.80
C ALA A 301 8.07 1.74 23.89
N LYS A 302 7.40 1.81 22.72
CA LYS A 302 7.57 2.90 21.75
C LYS A 302 7.02 4.24 22.18
N ALA A 303 5.99 4.26 23.03
CA ALA A 303 5.42 5.50 23.55
C ALA A 303 6.49 6.38 24.24
N LYS A 304 7.50 5.78 24.87
CA LYS A 304 8.62 6.52 25.49
C LYS A 304 9.40 7.36 24.48
N ASP A 305 9.62 6.83 23.28
CA ASP A 305 10.32 7.54 22.20
C ASP A 305 9.48 8.72 21.73
N PHE A 306 8.16 8.54 21.64
CA PHE A 306 7.24 9.57 21.16
C PHE A 306 7.14 10.78 22.10
N LEU A 307 7.39 10.58 23.39
CA LEU A 307 7.39 11.63 24.41
C LEU A 307 8.73 12.38 24.48
N ALA A 308 9.73 12.01 23.69
CA ALA A 308 10.99 12.75 23.66
C ALA A 308 10.81 14.13 23.00
N ASP A 309 11.44 15.15 23.58
CA ASP A 309 11.37 16.53 23.08
C ASP A 309 11.68 16.62 21.58
N GLY A 310 10.74 17.18 20.81
CA GLY A 310 10.90 17.41 19.38
C GLY A 310 10.85 16.15 18.50
N TYR A 311 10.56 14.98 19.08
CA TYR A 311 10.52 13.72 18.34
C TYR A 311 9.54 13.78 17.15
N VAL A 312 8.31 14.22 17.38
CA VAL A 312 7.26 14.25 16.33
C VAL A 312 7.62 15.23 15.20
N ALA A 313 8.16 16.40 15.56
CA ALA A 313 8.62 17.39 14.58
C ALA A 313 9.75 16.82 13.71
N LYS A 314 10.72 16.13 14.32
CA LYS A 314 11.78 15.44 13.58
C LYS A 314 11.23 14.34 12.67
N LYS A 315 10.25 13.57 13.14
CA LYS A 315 9.57 12.55 12.31
C LYS A 315 8.81 13.15 11.13
N PHE A 316 8.25 14.35 11.27
CA PHE A 316 7.67 15.06 10.14
C PHE A 316 8.73 15.48 9.11
N GLU A 317 9.88 16.00 9.56
CA GLU A 317 11.01 16.31 8.67
C GLU A 317 11.53 15.06 7.95
N GLU A 318 11.75 13.95 8.68
CA GLU A 318 12.14 12.66 8.12
C GLU A 318 11.13 12.18 7.04
N ALA A 319 9.83 12.34 7.27
CA ALA A 319 8.80 11.93 6.31
C ALA A 319 8.85 12.73 4.99
N GLU A 320 9.10 14.04 5.08
CA GLU A 320 9.26 14.89 3.90
C GLU A 320 10.57 14.58 3.16
N GLU A 321 11.66 14.34 3.91
CA GLU A 321 12.96 13.95 3.35
C GLU A 321 12.91 12.60 2.62
N LEU A 322 12.10 11.64 3.08
CA LEU A 322 11.94 10.36 2.38
C LEU A 322 11.44 10.55 0.95
N ALA A 323 10.44 11.42 0.73
CA ALA A 323 9.93 11.68 -0.61
C ALA A 323 10.99 12.34 -1.50
N ASP A 324 11.72 13.30 -0.97
CA ASP A 324 12.82 13.95 -1.68
C ASP A 324 13.96 12.97 -2.00
N SER A 325 14.27 12.04 -1.07
CA SER A 325 15.30 11.00 -1.25
C SER A 325 14.92 10.02 -2.36
N PHE A 326 13.72 9.44 -2.31
CA PHE A 326 13.26 8.47 -3.30
C PHE A 326 12.98 9.08 -4.67
N THR A 327 12.79 10.40 -4.76
CA THR A 327 12.62 11.09 -6.06
C THR A 327 13.90 11.75 -6.57
N SER A 328 15.01 11.62 -5.84
CA SER A 328 16.28 12.28 -6.18
C SER A 328 16.86 11.81 -7.53
N ASP A 329 16.52 10.61 -7.97
CA ASP A 329 16.96 9.99 -9.23
C ASP A 329 16.56 10.81 -10.47
N VAL A 330 15.44 11.54 -10.40
CA VAL A 330 14.90 12.36 -11.51
C VAL A 330 14.99 13.86 -11.25
N LYS A 331 15.67 14.25 -10.16
CA LYS A 331 15.71 15.64 -9.73
C LYS A 331 16.28 16.53 -10.82
N THR A 332 15.50 17.55 -11.18
CA THR A 332 15.88 18.51 -12.21
C THR A 332 15.75 19.95 -11.71
N THR A 333 16.38 20.89 -12.39
CA THR A 333 16.26 22.32 -12.11
C THR A 333 16.21 23.07 -13.43
N THR A 334 15.04 23.60 -13.74
CA THR A 334 14.78 24.33 -14.98
C THR A 334 14.25 25.73 -14.68
N ALA A 335 14.05 26.54 -15.72
CA ALA A 335 13.36 27.83 -15.57
C ALA A 335 11.86 27.66 -15.25
N ALA A 336 11.32 26.44 -15.35
CA ALA A 336 9.92 26.12 -15.10
C ALA A 336 9.80 25.22 -13.86
N GLY A 337 9.87 25.79 -12.66
CA GLY A 337 9.83 25.01 -11.40
C GLY A 337 8.60 24.08 -11.25
N THR A 338 7.47 24.42 -11.89
CA THR A 338 6.31 23.52 -11.97
C THR A 338 6.60 22.24 -12.74
N PHE A 339 7.38 22.33 -13.83
CA PHE A 339 7.83 21.15 -14.58
C PHE A 339 8.74 20.27 -13.72
N ASP A 340 9.64 20.87 -12.95
CA ASP A 340 10.55 20.13 -12.07
C ASP A 340 9.76 19.32 -11.02
N GLN A 341 8.77 19.96 -10.37
CA GLN A 341 7.89 19.26 -9.40
C GLN A 341 7.00 18.21 -10.07
N TYR A 342 6.55 18.45 -11.30
CA TYR A 342 5.74 17.49 -12.06
C TYR A 342 6.53 16.22 -12.37
N ILE A 343 7.81 16.33 -12.78
CA ILE A 343 8.66 15.17 -13.05
C ILE A 343 8.89 14.33 -11.78
N GLU A 344 9.18 14.97 -10.65
CA GLU A 344 9.34 14.25 -9.37
C GLU A 344 8.05 13.55 -8.95
N GLN A 345 6.88 14.18 -9.15
CA GLN A 345 5.57 13.54 -8.88
C GLN A 345 5.31 12.36 -9.81
N CYS A 346 5.58 12.49 -11.12
CA CYS A 346 5.43 11.38 -12.07
C CYS A 346 6.33 10.19 -11.72
N TYR A 347 7.54 10.44 -11.24
CA TYR A 347 8.44 9.37 -10.81
C TYR A 347 7.94 8.69 -9.52
N LEU A 348 7.45 9.48 -8.55
CA LEU A 348 6.79 8.98 -7.36
C LEU A 348 5.62 8.05 -7.71
N ASP A 349 4.70 8.50 -8.56
CA ASP A 349 3.55 7.70 -8.98
C ASP A 349 3.98 6.43 -9.75
N ASN A 350 5.06 6.53 -10.55
CA ASN A 350 5.61 5.39 -11.30
C ASN A 350 6.12 4.30 -10.35
N PHE A 351 6.94 4.65 -9.36
CA PHE A 351 7.48 3.65 -8.45
C PHE A 351 6.49 3.21 -7.38
N LEU A 352 5.48 4.01 -7.00
CA LEU A 352 4.42 3.49 -6.12
C LEU A 352 3.63 2.36 -6.79
N ARG A 353 3.53 2.35 -8.13
CA ARG A 353 2.87 1.28 -8.88
C ARG A 353 3.81 0.11 -9.23
N GLY A 354 5.05 0.39 -9.65
CA GLY A 354 6.04 -0.63 -10.04
C GLY A 354 6.99 -1.11 -8.95
N GLY A 355 7.14 -0.31 -7.90
CA GLY A 355 8.13 -0.40 -6.82
C GLY A 355 9.42 0.37 -7.10
N TYR A 356 10.03 0.92 -6.05
CA TYR A 356 11.34 1.55 -6.09
C TYR A 356 12.44 0.47 -6.10
N PRO A 357 13.36 0.43 -7.08
CA PRO A 357 14.38 -0.60 -7.16
C PRO A 357 15.43 -0.41 -6.06
N TYR A 358 15.35 -1.26 -5.03
CA TYR A 358 16.26 -1.26 -3.90
C TYR A 358 17.22 -2.45 -3.98
N VAL A 359 18.52 -2.16 -3.94
CA VAL A 359 19.57 -3.15 -4.11
C VAL A 359 20.10 -3.55 -2.74
N LEU A 360 19.76 -4.76 -2.33
CA LEU A 360 20.27 -5.41 -1.12
C LEU A 360 21.61 -6.08 -1.41
N ASN A 361 22.48 -6.07 -0.39
CA ASN A 361 23.71 -6.85 -0.37
C ASN A 361 24.62 -6.64 -1.60
N LYS A 362 24.89 -5.36 -1.94
CA LYS A 362 25.63 -4.97 -3.16
C LYS A 362 26.98 -5.68 -3.34
N ASP A 363 27.71 -5.87 -2.25
CA ASP A 363 29.07 -6.43 -2.25
C ASP A 363 29.10 -7.97 -2.10
N GLY A 364 27.93 -8.60 -1.92
CA GLY A 364 27.77 -10.05 -1.77
C GLY A 364 26.85 -10.64 -2.83
N ASN A 365 25.89 -11.46 -2.41
CA ASN A 365 24.80 -11.93 -3.26
C ASN A 365 23.77 -10.80 -3.50
N LYS A 366 24.07 -9.95 -4.48
CA LYS A 366 23.24 -8.80 -4.86
C LYS A 366 21.81 -9.24 -5.19
N SER A 367 20.85 -8.67 -4.46
CA SER A 367 19.43 -8.94 -4.62
C SER A 367 18.66 -7.64 -4.88
N ILE A 368 17.65 -7.66 -5.74
CA ILE A 368 16.88 -6.46 -6.10
C ILE A 368 15.44 -6.66 -5.66
N ILE A 369 14.97 -5.83 -4.72
CA ILE A 369 13.57 -5.81 -4.31
C ILE A 369 12.92 -4.47 -4.70
N HIS A 370 11.60 -4.47 -4.80
CA HIS A 370 10.84 -3.34 -5.34
C HIS A 370 9.98 -2.73 -4.24
N LEU A 371 10.54 -1.75 -3.50
CA LEU A 371 9.91 -1.18 -2.32
C LEU A 371 8.66 -0.38 -2.65
N PHE A 372 7.68 -0.42 -1.75
CA PHE A 372 6.42 0.35 -1.79
C PHE A 372 5.54 0.08 -3.01
N SER A 373 5.85 -0.96 -3.82
CA SER A 373 5.00 -1.36 -4.93
C SER A 373 3.61 -1.73 -4.43
N ARG A 374 2.58 -1.39 -5.19
CA ARG A 374 1.21 -1.84 -4.95
C ARG A 374 0.36 -1.70 -6.21
N LYS A 375 -0.62 -2.59 -6.35
CA LYS A 375 -1.65 -2.43 -7.36
C LYS A 375 -2.38 -1.12 -7.08
N HIS A 376 -2.69 -0.38 -8.14
CA HIS A 376 -3.27 0.95 -8.09
C HIS A 376 -4.79 0.89 -7.83
N GLY A 377 -5.16 0.23 -6.73
CA GLY A 377 -6.50 0.25 -6.16
C GLY A 377 -6.65 1.44 -5.23
N ASP A 378 -7.73 2.17 -5.40
CA ASP A 378 -8.08 3.39 -4.69
C ASP A 378 -9.61 3.58 -4.71
N PRO A 379 -10.19 4.58 -4.02
CA PRO A 379 -11.63 4.79 -4.03
C PRO A 379 -12.25 4.98 -5.43
N GLU A 380 -11.51 5.48 -6.43
CA GLU A 380 -11.97 5.65 -7.82
C GLU A 380 -11.74 4.39 -8.67
N ARG A 381 -10.88 3.48 -8.21
CA ARG A 381 -10.57 2.17 -8.79
C ARG A 381 -10.79 1.04 -7.78
N ASP A 382 -11.98 1.02 -7.20
CA ASP A 382 -12.39 0.15 -6.10
C ASP A 382 -12.39 -1.36 -6.44
N TYR A 383 -12.49 -1.68 -7.73
CA TYR A 383 -12.34 -3.01 -8.31
C TYR A 383 -10.91 -3.57 -8.22
N ASN A 384 -9.89 -2.72 -8.09
CA ASN A 384 -8.51 -3.16 -7.96
C ASN A 384 -8.19 -3.49 -6.49
N PHE A 385 -7.84 -4.75 -6.22
CA PHE A 385 -7.35 -5.17 -4.90
C PHE A 385 -5.86 -4.84 -4.74
N PHE A 386 -5.56 -3.82 -3.95
CA PHE A 386 -4.19 -3.45 -3.60
C PHE A 386 -3.70 -4.19 -2.36
N SER A 387 -2.40 -4.48 -2.31
CA SER A 387 -1.69 -4.98 -1.13
C SER A 387 -0.34 -4.30 -1.00
N ILE A 388 0.00 -3.84 0.21
CA ILE A 388 1.30 -3.28 0.61
C ILE A 388 1.64 -3.84 1.99
N ALA A 389 2.61 -4.75 2.07
CA ALA A 389 2.86 -5.49 3.30
C ALA A 389 3.24 -4.55 4.47
N ALA A 390 2.63 -4.74 5.63
CA ALA A 390 2.90 -4.00 6.86
C ALA A 390 4.19 -4.48 7.54
N GLU A 391 5.29 -4.39 6.81
CA GLU A 391 6.62 -4.81 7.23
C GLU A 391 7.71 -3.87 6.73
N TYR A 392 8.90 -3.99 7.32
CA TYR A 392 10.10 -3.38 6.77
C TYR A 392 10.38 -3.93 5.37
N TYR A 393 11.16 -3.21 4.58
CA TYR A 393 11.43 -3.56 3.18
C TYR A 393 10.13 -3.85 2.40
N SER A 394 9.06 -3.10 2.72
CA SER A 394 7.70 -3.40 2.26
C SER A 394 7.63 -3.50 0.74
N GLN A 395 7.02 -4.59 0.28
CA GLN A 395 6.71 -4.86 -1.11
C GLN A 395 5.20 -5.13 -1.23
N GLY A 396 4.67 -4.95 -2.42
CA GLY A 396 3.29 -5.29 -2.72
C GLY A 396 3.10 -5.89 -4.11
N ASN A 397 1.85 -6.16 -4.45
CA ASN A 397 1.48 -6.82 -5.71
C ASN A 397 1.38 -5.84 -6.88
N GLY A 398 1.36 -6.36 -8.10
CA GLY A 398 1.02 -5.59 -9.30
C GLY A 398 0.62 -6.50 -10.46
N ASN A 399 0.01 -5.93 -11.50
CA ASN A 399 -0.26 -6.67 -12.73
C ASN A 399 0.97 -6.65 -13.64
N PHE A 400 1.18 -7.71 -14.41
CA PHE A 400 2.34 -7.90 -15.29
C PHE A 400 2.64 -6.68 -16.16
N ARG A 401 1.64 -6.22 -16.94
CA ARG A 401 1.78 -5.04 -17.81
C ARG A 401 2.18 -3.80 -17.02
N ASP A 402 1.45 -3.50 -15.95
CA ASP A 402 1.67 -2.28 -15.17
C ASP A 402 3.10 -2.24 -14.63
N VAL A 403 3.53 -3.34 -14.00
CA VAL A 403 4.85 -3.45 -13.38
C VAL A 403 5.95 -3.45 -14.43
N SER A 404 5.79 -4.18 -15.54
CA SER A 404 6.74 -4.20 -16.66
C SER A 404 6.95 -2.79 -17.23
N GLN A 405 5.85 -2.08 -17.49
CA GLN A 405 5.89 -0.69 -17.92
C GLN A 405 6.63 0.17 -16.90
N ASN A 406 6.25 0.15 -15.62
CA ASN A 406 6.86 1.03 -14.63
C ASN A 406 8.36 0.79 -14.45
N ARG A 407 8.80 -0.48 -14.48
CA ARG A 407 10.19 -0.89 -14.22
C ARG A 407 11.12 -0.74 -15.42
N ARG A 408 10.60 -0.33 -16.59
CA ARG A 408 11.43 -0.14 -17.80
C ARG A 408 12.51 0.94 -17.64
N ASN A 409 12.28 1.92 -16.77
CA ASN A 409 13.23 2.98 -16.48
C ASN A 409 14.19 2.65 -15.31
N ASP A 410 14.00 1.54 -14.60
CA ASP A 410 14.80 1.19 -13.41
C ASP A 410 16.30 1.20 -13.73
N VAL A 411 16.71 0.50 -14.78
CA VAL A 411 18.13 0.37 -15.16
C VAL A 411 18.77 1.68 -15.58
N PHE A 412 17.96 2.62 -16.09
CA PHE A 412 18.43 3.94 -16.50
C PHE A 412 18.85 4.78 -15.29
N PHE A 413 18.05 4.74 -14.22
CA PHE A 413 18.32 5.50 -12.99
C PHE A 413 19.21 4.73 -12.01
N ASN A 414 19.07 3.41 -11.94
CA ASN A 414 19.78 2.54 -11.01
C ASN A 414 20.48 1.40 -11.77
N LYS A 415 21.73 1.66 -12.19
CA LYS A 415 22.54 0.75 -13.01
C LYS A 415 22.82 -0.59 -12.35
N ASP A 416 22.78 -0.66 -11.02
CA ASP A 416 22.99 -1.90 -10.27
C ASP A 416 21.87 -2.92 -10.51
N VAL A 417 20.71 -2.47 -11.02
CA VAL A 417 19.60 -3.35 -11.42
C VAL A 417 20.02 -4.30 -12.55
N GLY A 418 20.89 -3.87 -13.46
CA GLY A 418 21.36 -4.70 -14.58
C GLY A 418 20.20 -5.25 -15.43
N ASP A 419 20.27 -6.52 -15.79
CA ASP A 419 19.27 -7.23 -16.60
C ASP A 419 18.16 -7.89 -15.76
N PHE A 420 18.08 -7.62 -14.46
CA PHE A 420 17.14 -8.27 -13.54
C PHE A 420 15.69 -8.25 -14.04
N ASN A 421 15.21 -7.09 -14.49
CA ASN A 421 13.84 -6.96 -15.00
C ASN A 421 13.65 -7.73 -16.33
N VAL A 422 14.63 -7.69 -17.24
CA VAL A 422 14.60 -8.51 -18.48
C VAL A 422 14.46 -9.98 -18.10
N LYS A 423 15.32 -10.48 -17.20
CA LYS A 423 15.31 -11.85 -16.74
C LYS A 423 13.99 -12.26 -16.09
N THR A 424 13.45 -11.39 -15.24
CA THR A 424 12.19 -11.61 -14.52
C THR A 424 11.04 -11.80 -15.49
N PHE A 425 10.82 -10.83 -16.37
CA PHE A 425 9.65 -10.82 -17.25
C PHE A 425 9.75 -11.85 -18.38
N PHE A 426 10.94 -12.10 -18.93
CA PHE A 426 11.10 -13.19 -19.90
C PHE A 426 10.97 -14.57 -19.24
N SER A 427 11.44 -14.78 -18.00
CA SER A 427 11.24 -16.06 -17.32
C SER A 427 9.76 -16.38 -17.09
N LEU A 428 8.95 -15.34 -16.86
CA LEU A 428 7.50 -15.46 -16.68
C LEU A 428 6.72 -15.75 -17.98
N ILE A 429 7.35 -15.66 -19.16
CA ILE A 429 6.71 -16.09 -20.41
C ILE A 429 6.59 -17.62 -20.42
N GLN A 430 5.43 -18.13 -20.80
CA GLN A 430 5.13 -19.55 -20.96
C GLN A 430 5.64 -20.08 -22.30
N ALA A 431 5.66 -21.40 -22.46
CA ALA A 431 6.08 -22.02 -23.72
C ALA A 431 5.12 -21.69 -24.88
N ASP A 432 3.85 -21.37 -24.57
CA ASP A 432 2.83 -20.94 -25.53
C ASP A 432 2.82 -19.42 -25.78
N GLY A 433 3.76 -18.67 -25.19
CA GLY A 433 3.90 -17.23 -25.41
C GLY A 433 2.93 -16.35 -24.61
N TYR A 434 2.23 -16.90 -23.62
CA TYR A 434 1.47 -16.12 -22.63
C TYR A 434 2.26 -15.92 -21.32
N ASN A 435 1.64 -15.30 -20.31
CA ASN A 435 2.27 -14.96 -19.03
C ASN A 435 1.22 -14.88 -17.91
N PRO A 436 1.64 -14.95 -16.63
CA PRO A 436 0.74 -14.68 -15.51
C PRO A 436 0.21 -13.25 -15.51
N LEU A 437 -0.95 -13.03 -14.91
CA LEU A 437 -1.50 -11.70 -14.69
C LEU A 437 -0.78 -10.97 -13.55
N GLU A 438 -0.48 -11.66 -12.46
CA GLU A 438 0.03 -11.04 -11.24
C GLU A 438 1.55 -11.21 -11.11
N VAL A 439 2.22 -10.15 -10.69
CA VAL A 439 3.60 -10.15 -10.17
C VAL A 439 3.54 -9.83 -8.68
N ARG A 440 4.27 -10.61 -7.88
CA ARG A 440 4.20 -10.59 -6.41
C ARG A 440 5.56 -10.21 -5.81
N PRO A 441 5.59 -9.85 -4.51
CA PRO A 441 6.85 -9.59 -3.80
C PRO A 441 7.87 -10.71 -3.98
N SER A 442 9.15 -10.34 -4.09
CA SER A 442 10.22 -11.36 -4.12
C SER A 442 10.33 -12.04 -2.76
N LEU A 443 10.39 -13.36 -2.81
CA LEU A 443 10.71 -14.22 -1.69
C LEU A 443 12.14 -14.76 -1.82
N PHE A 444 12.68 -15.21 -0.69
CA PHE A 444 13.99 -15.82 -0.59
C PHE A 444 13.87 -17.18 0.06
N ASN A 445 14.68 -18.12 -0.40
CA ASN A 445 14.86 -19.42 0.23
C ASN A 445 16.35 -19.66 0.44
N VAL A 446 16.71 -20.32 1.55
CA VAL A 446 18.09 -20.77 1.73
C VAL A 446 18.44 -21.77 0.65
N THR A 447 19.56 -21.52 -0.05
CA THR A 447 20.04 -22.37 -1.12
C THR A 447 20.26 -23.81 -0.63
N GLU A 448 19.96 -24.79 -1.49
CA GLU A 448 20.10 -26.20 -1.16
C GLU A 448 21.52 -26.51 -0.62
N GLY A 449 21.59 -27.17 0.53
CA GLY A 449 22.86 -27.49 1.20
C GLY A 449 23.47 -26.38 2.06
N LYS A 450 22.87 -25.17 2.11
CA LYS A 450 23.36 -24.04 2.92
C LYS A 450 22.60 -23.78 4.22
N MET A 451 21.54 -24.53 4.49
CA MET A 451 20.69 -24.37 5.68
C MET A 451 21.47 -24.34 7.00
N GLU A 452 22.40 -25.28 7.19
CA GLU A 452 23.19 -25.36 8.43
C GLU A 452 24.14 -24.17 8.60
N GLU A 453 24.72 -23.63 7.50
CA GLU A 453 25.54 -22.41 7.58
C GLU A 453 24.70 -21.20 8.02
N VAL A 454 23.51 -21.04 7.43
CA VAL A 454 22.59 -19.95 7.78
C VAL A 454 22.13 -20.08 9.23
N LYS A 455 21.70 -21.28 9.67
CA LYS A 455 21.30 -21.53 11.07
C LYS A 455 22.44 -21.23 12.05
N ASN A 456 23.67 -21.64 11.73
CA ASN A 456 24.82 -21.36 12.58
C ASN A 456 25.10 -19.85 12.67
N TYR A 457 25.03 -19.12 11.56
CA TYR A 457 25.18 -17.67 11.54
C TYR A 457 24.08 -16.97 12.38
N VAL A 458 22.82 -17.36 12.19
CA VAL A 458 21.67 -16.83 12.95
C VAL A 458 21.87 -17.02 14.46
N ASN A 459 22.27 -18.22 14.89
CA ASN A 459 22.55 -18.50 16.31
C ASN A 459 23.76 -17.73 16.86
N GLN A 460 24.77 -17.46 16.04
CA GLN A 460 25.94 -16.68 16.45
C GLN A 460 25.60 -15.19 16.63
N CYS A 461 24.68 -14.68 15.82
CA CYS A 461 24.34 -13.26 15.81
C CYS A 461 23.26 -12.86 16.82
N ILE A 462 22.48 -13.82 17.35
CA ILE A 462 21.40 -13.57 18.31
C ILE A 462 21.85 -13.93 19.73
N ASP A 463 21.78 -12.96 20.64
CA ASP A 463 21.96 -13.21 22.07
C ASP A 463 20.60 -13.62 22.69
N GLY A 464 20.34 -14.93 22.72
CA GLY A 464 19.10 -15.50 23.27
C GLY A 464 18.46 -16.54 22.36
N ASP A 465 17.13 -16.55 22.34
CA ASP A 465 16.35 -17.51 21.54
C ASP A 465 16.27 -17.10 20.07
N ALA A 466 16.92 -17.88 19.21
CA ALA A 466 16.92 -17.69 17.76
C ALA A 466 15.80 -18.45 17.03
N SER A 467 14.98 -19.23 17.72
CA SER A 467 14.05 -20.21 17.12
C SER A 467 13.09 -19.58 16.12
N LYS A 468 12.58 -18.37 16.41
CA LYS A 468 11.64 -17.66 15.53
C LYS A 468 12.27 -17.24 14.20
N ILE A 469 13.54 -16.85 14.20
CA ILE A 469 14.25 -16.51 12.96
C ILE A 469 14.63 -17.78 12.20
N ILE A 470 14.98 -18.86 12.92
CA ILE A 470 15.25 -20.18 12.32
C ILE A 470 14.01 -20.69 11.58
N GLU A 471 12.83 -20.62 12.19
CA GLU A 471 11.56 -21.01 11.57
C GLU A 471 11.27 -20.23 10.28
N ILE A 472 11.59 -18.92 10.25
CA ILE A 472 11.43 -18.09 9.05
C ILE A 472 12.38 -18.54 7.93
N VAL A 473 13.66 -18.73 8.22
CA VAL A 473 14.66 -19.09 7.19
C VAL A 473 14.53 -20.54 6.72
N GLU A 474 13.85 -21.40 7.48
CA GLU A 474 13.47 -22.75 7.05
C GLU A 474 12.40 -22.74 5.95
N GLY A 475 11.62 -21.67 5.84
CA GLY A 475 10.60 -21.46 4.81
C GLY A 475 11.05 -20.54 3.66
N SER A 476 10.06 -20.02 2.93
CA SER A 476 10.23 -18.89 2.02
C SER A 476 9.93 -17.60 2.78
N PHE A 477 10.80 -16.59 2.66
CA PHE A 477 10.67 -15.37 3.46
C PHE A 477 10.95 -14.09 2.68
N THR A 478 10.48 -12.95 3.20
CA THR A 478 10.94 -11.62 2.82
C THR A 478 12.00 -11.11 3.81
N PRO A 479 12.90 -10.21 3.40
CA PRO A 479 13.77 -9.50 4.33
C PRO A 479 12.99 -8.77 5.44
N GLY A 480 11.80 -8.27 5.09
CA GLY A 480 10.86 -7.61 6.01
C GLY A 480 10.43 -8.50 7.18
N GLN A 481 10.06 -9.75 6.92
CA GLN A 481 9.65 -10.71 7.94
C GLN A 481 10.73 -10.95 9.00
N ILE A 482 12.01 -11.01 8.61
CA ILE A 482 13.14 -11.17 9.54
C ILE A 482 13.21 -9.94 10.46
N SER A 483 13.35 -8.74 9.89
CA SER A 483 13.50 -7.52 10.69
C SER A 483 12.27 -7.20 11.54
N ASN A 484 11.06 -7.47 11.03
CA ASN A 484 9.82 -7.35 11.80
C ASN A 484 9.82 -8.29 13.01
N THR A 485 10.26 -9.53 12.82
CA THR A 485 10.34 -10.53 13.90
C THR A 485 11.36 -10.13 14.95
N VAL A 486 12.52 -9.59 14.54
CA VAL A 486 13.50 -9.01 15.45
C VAL A 486 12.87 -7.89 16.29
N ALA A 487 12.19 -6.94 15.64
CA ALA A 487 11.60 -5.78 16.32
C ALA A 487 10.43 -6.16 17.24
N ARG A 488 9.50 -6.99 16.78
CA ARG A 488 8.31 -7.43 17.54
C ARG A 488 8.68 -8.20 18.80
N ASN A 489 9.73 -9.02 18.73
CA ASN A 489 10.16 -9.88 19.84
C ASN A 489 11.32 -9.28 20.64
N GLN A 490 11.76 -8.07 20.31
CA GLN A 490 12.90 -7.40 20.95
C GLN A 490 14.16 -8.29 20.98
N ILE A 491 14.42 -9.00 19.86
CA ILE A 491 15.58 -9.89 19.73
C ILE A 491 16.85 -9.05 19.74
N ASN A 492 17.79 -9.40 20.61
CA ASN A 492 19.07 -8.71 20.71
C ASN A 492 20.04 -9.22 19.62
N LEU A 493 20.29 -8.39 18.61
CA LEU A 493 21.29 -8.66 17.57
C LEU A 493 22.67 -8.15 18.01
N THR A 494 23.69 -8.96 17.78
CA THR A 494 25.10 -8.59 18.01
C THR A 494 25.73 -7.82 16.85
N VAL A 495 25.01 -7.70 15.72
CA VAL A 495 25.39 -7.02 14.48
C VAL A 495 24.27 -6.06 14.05
N ASP A 496 24.54 -5.16 13.09
CA ASP A 496 23.49 -4.33 12.51
C ASP A 496 22.45 -5.19 11.79
N ASP A 497 21.17 -4.80 11.86
CA ASP A 497 20.05 -5.53 11.24
C ASP A 497 20.19 -5.62 9.70
N GLY A 498 20.73 -4.59 9.04
CA GLY A 498 20.99 -4.65 7.60
C GLY A 498 22.14 -5.61 7.25
N GLU A 499 23.19 -5.64 8.08
CA GLU A 499 24.29 -6.60 7.95
C GLU A 499 23.82 -8.03 8.20
N PHE A 500 22.96 -8.22 9.21
CA PHE A 500 22.36 -9.50 9.54
C PHE A 500 21.59 -10.09 8.35
N ILE A 501 20.71 -9.30 7.73
CA ILE A 501 19.98 -9.72 6.53
C ILE A 501 20.95 -9.99 5.38
N ALA A 502 21.87 -9.07 5.09
CA ALA A 502 22.78 -9.21 3.95
C ALA A 502 23.59 -10.52 4.02
N ASN A 503 24.04 -10.91 5.21
CA ASN A 503 24.78 -12.15 5.41
C ASN A 503 23.92 -13.41 5.29
N ILE A 504 22.66 -13.37 5.72
CA ILE A 504 21.70 -14.46 5.45
C ILE A 504 21.52 -14.62 3.94
N LEU A 505 21.30 -13.51 3.22
CA LEU A 505 21.04 -13.50 1.77
C LEU A 505 22.24 -14.00 0.93
N ASN A 506 23.47 -13.99 1.45
CA ASN A 506 24.63 -14.59 0.77
C ASN A 506 24.45 -16.08 0.46
N ASN A 507 23.58 -16.76 1.20
CA ASN A 507 23.30 -18.19 1.06
C ASN A 507 21.84 -18.45 0.66
N CYS A 508 21.20 -17.49 0.00
CA CYS A 508 19.81 -17.60 -0.45
C CYS A 508 19.67 -17.42 -1.95
N ASP A 509 18.66 -18.08 -2.52
CA ASP A 509 18.16 -17.82 -3.86
C ASP A 509 17.02 -16.80 -3.79
N GLN A 510 17.03 -15.80 -4.68
CA GLN A 510 15.91 -14.88 -4.86
C GLN A 510 14.90 -15.47 -5.86
N ASN A 511 13.63 -15.55 -5.44
CA ASN A 511 12.55 -16.07 -6.27
C ASN A 511 11.85 -14.96 -7.06
N ILE A 512 11.43 -15.33 -8.27
CA ILE A 512 10.43 -14.59 -9.04
C ILE A 512 9.07 -15.13 -8.63
N GLU A 513 8.20 -14.26 -8.11
CA GLU A 513 6.87 -14.66 -7.66
C GLU A 513 5.76 -14.08 -8.54
N ALA A 514 4.82 -14.93 -8.94
CA ALA A 514 3.72 -14.59 -9.84
C ALA A 514 2.46 -15.43 -9.58
N GLY A 515 1.34 -15.02 -10.17
CA GLY A 515 0.08 -15.75 -10.10
C GLY A 515 -0.70 -15.67 -11.39
N PHE A 516 -1.39 -16.76 -11.76
CA PHE A 516 -2.18 -16.83 -12.99
C PHE A 516 -3.22 -15.69 -13.07
N GLY A 517 -4.02 -15.49 -12.02
CA GLY A 517 -5.09 -14.50 -12.00
C GLY A 517 -6.30 -14.97 -12.79
N GLU A 518 -6.66 -14.24 -13.86
CA GLU A 518 -7.97 -14.39 -14.51
C GLU A 518 -7.94 -14.63 -16.03
N GLY A 519 -6.76 -14.72 -16.66
CA GLY A 519 -6.64 -15.04 -18.09
C GLY A 519 -5.45 -14.39 -18.79
N TYR A 520 -5.45 -14.45 -20.13
CA TYR A 520 -4.29 -14.12 -20.96
C TYR A 520 -4.56 -12.98 -21.94
N TRP A 521 -4.02 -11.79 -21.64
CA TRP A 521 -4.08 -10.62 -22.50
C TRP A 521 -3.13 -10.72 -23.68
N SER A 522 -3.63 -10.29 -24.84
CA SER A 522 -2.90 -10.41 -26.11
C SER A 522 -1.69 -9.49 -26.22
N ASP A 523 -1.62 -8.39 -25.46
CA ASP A 523 -0.56 -7.36 -25.51
C ASP A 523 0.53 -7.51 -24.44
N HIS A 524 0.37 -8.41 -23.47
CA HIS A 524 1.24 -8.42 -22.29
C HIS A 524 2.73 -8.67 -22.61
N TRP A 525 3.03 -9.47 -23.63
CA TRP A 525 4.40 -9.88 -23.96
C TRP A 525 5.18 -8.76 -24.67
N ASP A 526 4.50 -7.84 -25.33
CA ASP A 526 5.05 -6.75 -26.13
C ASP A 526 5.97 -5.84 -25.30
N TYR A 527 5.58 -5.58 -24.05
CA TYR A 527 6.32 -4.68 -23.14
C TYR A 527 7.70 -5.19 -22.76
N ASN A 528 7.99 -6.49 -22.94
CA ASN A 528 9.30 -7.05 -22.60
C ASN A 528 10.43 -6.45 -23.45
N MET A 529 10.13 -6.05 -24.69
CA MET A 529 11.13 -5.41 -25.56
C MET A 529 11.51 -4.01 -25.10
N ASP A 530 10.64 -3.30 -24.37
CA ASP A 530 11.00 -2.02 -23.76
C ASP A 530 12.05 -2.20 -22.65
N LEU A 531 12.02 -3.31 -21.92
CA LEU A 531 13.04 -3.65 -20.92
C LEU A 531 14.40 -3.91 -21.59
N VAL A 532 14.38 -4.62 -22.73
CA VAL A 532 15.57 -4.93 -23.52
C VAL A 532 16.19 -3.65 -24.08
N ASP A 533 15.37 -2.78 -24.69
CA ASP A 533 15.85 -1.53 -25.26
C ASP A 533 16.44 -0.60 -24.20
N ASN A 534 15.78 -0.48 -23.04
CA ASN A 534 16.31 0.31 -21.93
C ASN A 534 17.62 -0.28 -21.38
N TYR A 535 17.70 -1.60 -21.20
CA TYR A 535 18.93 -2.27 -20.77
C TYR A 535 20.09 -2.02 -21.75
N LEU A 536 19.86 -2.22 -23.05
CA LEU A 536 20.89 -2.05 -24.08
C LEU A 536 21.22 -0.58 -24.36
N SER A 537 20.35 0.36 -24.00
CA SER A 537 20.69 1.79 -24.03
C SER A 537 21.77 2.15 -23.01
N VAL A 538 21.85 1.40 -21.91
CA VAL A 538 22.85 1.58 -20.84
C VAL A 538 24.05 0.65 -21.01
N PHE A 539 23.80 -0.61 -21.42
CA PHE A 539 24.80 -1.68 -21.56
C PHE A 539 24.81 -2.28 -22.98
N PRO A 540 25.11 -1.49 -24.03
CA PRO A 540 25.06 -1.97 -25.41
C PRO A 540 26.05 -3.10 -25.72
N ASP A 541 27.18 -3.13 -25.00
CA ASP A 541 28.23 -4.17 -25.10
C ASP A 541 27.84 -5.51 -24.47
N LYS A 542 26.73 -5.55 -23.72
CA LYS A 542 26.24 -6.74 -23.01
C LYS A 542 25.17 -7.52 -23.76
N LYS A 543 24.84 -7.15 -25.00
CA LYS A 543 23.79 -7.85 -25.81
C LYS A 543 24.01 -9.36 -25.86
N ASP A 544 25.21 -9.82 -26.22
CA ASP A 544 25.48 -11.27 -26.36
C ASP A 544 25.46 -12.00 -25.01
N GLU A 545 25.94 -11.35 -23.93
CA GLU A 545 25.91 -11.89 -22.58
C GLU A 545 24.47 -12.05 -22.06
N MET A 546 23.65 -11.03 -22.22
CA MET A 546 22.22 -11.06 -21.87
C MET A 546 21.46 -12.12 -22.68
N LEU A 547 21.75 -12.23 -23.99
CA LEU A 547 21.02 -13.14 -24.87
C LEU A 547 21.41 -14.60 -24.69
N PHE A 548 22.69 -14.90 -24.54
CA PHE A 548 23.24 -16.25 -24.65
C PHE A 548 24.08 -16.69 -23.44
N GLY A 549 24.57 -15.74 -22.64
CA GLY A 549 25.47 -16.00 -21.51
C GLY A 549 24.75 -16.61 -20.32
N ASP A 550 23.63 -16.01 -19.91
CA ASP A 550 22.82 -16.53 -18.80
C ASP A 550 21.90 -17.67 -19.26
N LYS A 551 22.15 -18.86 -18.72
CA LYS A 551 21.40 -20.11 -18.99
C LYS A 551 20.39 -20.45 -17.91
N THR A 552 20.02 -19.50 -17.05
CA THR A 552 19.12 -19.73 -15.91
C THR A 552 17.71 -19.20 -16.13
N TYR A 553 17.35 -18.77 -17.34
CA TYR A 553 15.97 -18.41 -17.70
C TYR A 553 15.06 -19.63 -17.59
N LYS A 554 13.82 -19.43 -17.15
CA LYS A 554 12.83 -20.48 -16.94
C LYS A 554 11.60 -20.26 -17.82
N PHE A 555 10.67 -21.21 -17.84
CA PHE A 555 9.32 -21.03 -18.37
C PHE A 555 8.32 -21.13 -17.22
N TYR A 556 7.49 -20.10 -17.05
CA TYR A 556 6.35 -20.18 -16.14
C TYR A 556 5.39 -21.29 -16.60
N ASP A 557 4.84 -22.02 -15.62
CA ASP A 557 3.89 -23.10 -15.86
C ASP A 557 2.56 -22.77 -15.16
N SER A 558 1.63 -22.17 -15.88
CA SER A 558 0.31 -21.87 -15.33
C SER A 558 -0.54 -23.12 -15.15
N VAL A 559 -1.46 -23.04 -14.19
CA VAL A 559 -2.55 -24.00 -14.03
C VAL A 559 -3.51 -23.96 -15.23
N ALA A 560 -3.65 -22.80 -15.89
CA ALA A 560 -4.56 -22.65 -17.01
C ALA A 560 -3.85 -22.78 -18.36
N THR A 561 -4.52 -23.35 -19.35
CA THR A 561 -4.02 -23.47 -20.72
C THR A 561 -5.03 -22.93 -21.73
N VAL A 562 -4.53 -22.46 -22.88
CA VAL A 562 -5.40 -22.08 -24.00
C VAL A 562 -5.76 -23.32 -24.80
N VAL A 563 -7.06 -23.59 -24.96
CA VAL A 563 -7.53 -24.80 -25.63
C VAL A 563 -7.34 -24.75 -27.16
N PRO A 564 -7.25 -25.92 -27.82
CA PRO A 564 -7.25 -26.03 -29.28
C PRO A 564 -8.46 -25.36 -29.95
N ARG A 565 -8.30 -24.98 -31.23
CA ARG A 565 -9.32 -24.25 -32.01
C ARG A 565 -10.65 -25.01 -32.12
N ASP A 566 -10.61 -26.33 -32.28
CA ASP A 566 -11.80 -27.19 -32.39
C ASP A 566 -12.60 -27.29 -31.09
N GLU A 567 -12.01 -26.93 -29.95
CA GLU A 567 -12.69 -26.89 -28.65
C GLU A 567 -13.30 -25.52 -28.35
N LYS A 568 -12.67 -24.42 -28.81
CA LYS A 568 -13.16 -23.05 -28.57
C LYS A 568 -14.03 -22.46 -29.69
N TYR A 569 -14.02 -23.04 -30.90
CA TYR A 569 -14.83 -22.54 -32.01
C TYR A 569 -16.23 -23.15 -31.95
N VAL A 570 -17.23 -22.32 -31.66
CA VAL A 570 -18.60 -22.76 -31.39
C VAL A 570 -19.62 -22.00 -32.24
N ILE A 571 -20.79 -22.61 -32.44
CA ILE A 571 -21.96 -21.94 -33.00
C ILE A 571 -22.85 -21.51 -31.83
N ASN A 572 -23.05 -20.20 -31.69
CA ASN A 572 -23.89 -19.66 -30.62
C ASN A 572 -25.38 -19.95 -30.86
N LYS A 573 -26.24 -19.60 -29.88
CA LYS A 573 -27.70 -19.80 -29.98
C LYS A 573 -28.38 -19.06 -31.15
N LYS A 574 -27.71 -18.07 -31.76
CA LYS A 574 -28.19 -17.31 -32.92
C LYS A 574 -27.72 -17.90 -34.26
N GLY A 575 -26.90 -18.95 -34.23
CA GLY A 575 -26.31 -19.55 -35.43
C GLY A 575 -25.00 -18.89 -35.89
N ASP A 576 -24.45 -17.94 -35.12
CA ASP A 576 -23.19 -17.31 -35.47
C ASP A 576 -21.98 -18.11 -34.97
N VAL A 577 -20.90 -18.14 -35.77
CA VAL A 577 -19.60 -18.69 -35.35
C VAL A 577 -18.93 -17.74 -34.36
N ARG A 578 -18.45 -18.28 -33.24
CA ARG A 578 -17.80 -17.55 -32.14
C ARG A 578 -16.62 -18.34 -31.59
N GLN A 579 -15.74 -17.64 -30.89
CA GLN A 579 -14.70 -18.23 -30.06
C GLN A 579 -15.10 -18.09 -28.59
N TYR A 580 -15.30 -19.17 -27.84
CA TYR A 580 -15.65 -19.14 -26.41
C TYR A 580 -14.97 -20.29 -25.65
N GLY A 581 -14.78 -20.14 -24.33
CA GLY A 581 -14.13 -21.16 -23.52
C GLY A 581 -12.65 -21.33 -23.85
N MET A 582 -11.96 -20.21 -24.09
CA MET A 582 -10.58 -20.20 -24.59
C MET A 582 -9.58 -20.74 -23.58
N GLU A 583 -9.79 -20.46 -22.29
CA GLU A 583 -8.93 -20.94 -21.20
C GLU A 583 -9.63 -21.99 -20.32
N VAL A 584 -8.88 -23.02 -19.91
CA VAL A 584 -9.32 -24.04 -18.94
C VAL A 584 -8.23 -24.31 -17.91
N GLU A 585 -8.62 -24.53 -16.65
CA GLU A 585 -7.72 -25.06 -15.61
C GLU A 585 -7.41 -26.54 -15.89
N ASP A 586 -6.13 -26.88 -15.86
CA ASP A 586 -5.62 -28.22 -16.12
C ASP A 586 -5.59 -29.03 -14.81
N GLU A 587 -6.64 -29.82 -14.59
CA GLU A 587 -6.77 -30.69 -13.40
C GLU A 587 -5.62 -31.70 -13.29
N GLU A 588 -5.02 -32.13 -14.41
CA GLU A 588 -3.88 -33.06 -14.35
C GLU A 588 -2.65 -32.36 -13.76
N LYS A 589 -2.39 -31.10 -14.13
CA LYS A 589 -1.32 -30.29 -13.52
C LYS A 589 -1.52 -30.08 -12.03
N GLU A 590 -2.75 -29.81 -11.59
CA GLU A 590 -3.05 -29.63 -10.16
C GLU A 590 -2.70 -30.87 -9.33
N ASN A 591 -2.75 -32.06 -9.93
CA ASN A 591 -2.43 -33.32 -9.28
C ASN A 591 -0.93 -33.68 -9.31
N ILE A 592 -0.08 -32.88 -9.97
CA ILE A 592 1.37 -33.09 -9.99
C ILE A 592 1.96 -32.72 -8.62
N GLU A 593 2.78 -33.62 -8.07
CA GLU A 593 3.45 -33.37 -6.79
C GLU A 593 4.30 -32.09 -6.81
N GLY A 594 4.04 -31.21 -5.84
CA GLY A 594 4.71 -29.92 -5.69
C GLY A 594 4.19 -28.81 -6.62
N PHE A 595 3.16 -29.06 -7.44
CA PHE A 595 2.45 -28.00 -8.16
C PHE A 595 1.46 -27.30 -7.22
N ASN A 596 1.43 -25.97 -7.26
CA ASN A 596 0.46 -25.19 -6.50
C ASN A 596 -0.09 -24.08 -7.38
N LYS A 597 -1.39 -24.16 -7.72
CA LYS A 597 -2.05 -23.19 -8.59
C LYS A 597 -2.06 -21.76 -8.07
N TRP A 598 -1.87 -21.58 -6.77
CA TRP A 598 -1.79 -20.29 -6.11
C TRP A 598 -0.36 -19.76 -5.98
N ALA A 599 0.66 -20.50 -6.46
CA ALA A 599 2.06 -20.13 -6.38
C ALA A 599 2.73 -20.11 -7.76
N THR A 600 4.00 -19.71 -7.79
CA THR A 600 4.80 -19.72 -9.01
C THR A 600 5.29 -21.13 -9.32
N ASN A 601 4.88 -21.67 -10.47
CA ASN A 601 5.37 -22.95 -10.94
C ASN A 601 6.27 -22.76 -12.17
N TRP A 602 7.28 -23.63 -12.28
CA TRP A 602 8.24 -23.63 -13.39
C TRP A 602 8.12 -24.91 -14.18
N LYS A 603 8.20 -24.79 -15.52
CA LYS A 603 8.16 -25.94 -16.41
C LYS A 603 9.27 -26.93 -16.06
N LYS A 604 8.92 -28.21 -15.96
CA LYS A 604 9.88 -29.28 -15.66
C LYS A 604 10.20 -30.14 -16.87
N THR A 605 11.40 -30.71 -16.87
CA THR A 605 11.85 -31.78 -17.77
C THR A 605 11.21 -33.12 -17.41
N PRO A 606 11.28 -34.15 -18.28
CA PRO A 606 10.77 -35.49 -17.96
C PRO A 606 11.40 -36.15 -16.73
N ASP A 607 12.61 -35.74 -16.33
CA ASP A 607 13.28 -36.17 -15.08
C ASP A 607 12.94 -35.27 -13.87
N ASN A 608 11.85 -34.51 -13.95
CA ASN A 608 11.29 -33.67 -12.87
C ASN A 608 12.21 -32.54 -12.38
N LYS A 609 13.13 -32.05 -13.22
CA LYS A 609 13.97 -30.88 -12.93
C LYS A 609 13.42 -29.64 -13.60
N ILE A 610 13.70 -28.47 -13.04
CA ILE A 610 13.35 -27.19 -13.68
C ILE A 610 14.03 -27.10 -15.05
N TYR A 611 13.27 -26.75 -16.08
CA TYR A 611 13.79 -26.49 -17.41
C TYR A 611 14.47 -25.12 -17.46
N TYR A 612 15.76 -25.11 -17.76
CA TYR A 612 16.59 -23.92 -17.85
C TYR A 612 16.98 -23.62 -19.30
N THR A 613 17.04 -22.34 -19.66
CA THR A 613 17.33 -21.86 -21.01
C THR A 613 17.95 -20.47 -21.00
N THR A 614 18.07 -19.85 -22.18
CA THR A 614 18.61 -18.50 -22.39
C THR A 614 17.54 -17.52 -22.82
N CYS A 615 17.79 -16.21 -22.66
CA CYS A 615 16.89 -15.15 -23.15
C CYS A 615 16.61 -15.28 -24.66
N ALA A 616 17.61 -15.62 -25.47
CA ALA A 616 17.44 -15.81 -26.91
C ALA A 616 16.42 -16.91 -27.24
N VAL A 617 16.45 -18.05 -26.53
CA VAL A 617 15.47 -19.12 -26.73
C VAL A 617 14.06 -18.67 -26.32
N LYS A 618 13.94 -17.87 -25.24
CA LYS A 618 12.67 -17.28 -24.82
C LYS A 618 12.08 -16.39 -25.92
N MET A 619 12.90 -15.52 -26.51
CA MET A 619 12.49 -14.61 -27.60
C MET A 619 12.07 -15.38 -28.85
N ILE A 620 12.84 -16.39 -29.27
CA ILE A 620 12.52 -17.22 -30.45
C ILE A 620 11.18 -17.95 -30.25
N ILE A 621 10.97 -18.59 -29.09
CA ILE A 621 9.73 -19.30 -28.80
C ILE A 621 8.55 -18.33 -28.78
N LEU A 622 8.71 -17.16 -28.15
CA LEU A 622 7.67 -16.14 -28.12
C LEU A 622 7.30 -15.66 -29.53
N ALA A 623 8.30 -15.34 -30.36
CA ALA A 623 8.08 -14.90 -31.74
C ALA A 623 7.37 -15.97 -32.58
N LEU A 624 7.77 -17.24 -32.46
CA LEU A 624 7.14 -18.35 -33.17
C LEU A 624 5.69 -18.57 -32.72
N SER A 625 5.43 -18.53 -31.41
CA SER A 625 4.09 -18.69 -30.85
C SER A 625 3.16 -17.57 -31.33
N LYS A 626 3.61 -16.31 -31.28
CA LYS A 626 2.81 -15.17 -31.73
C LYS A 626 2.61 -15.13 -33.24
N PHE A 627 3.62 -15.55 -34.02
CA PHE A 627 3.47 -15.70 -35.46
C PHE A 627 2.44 -16.78 -35.82
N ALA A 628 2.39 -17.90 -35.10
CA ALA A 628 1.38 -18.94 -35.30
C ALA A 628 -0.04 -18.50 -34.91
N GLN A 629 -0.15 -17.40 -34.15
CA GLN A 629 -1.39 -16.78 -33.70
C GLN A 629 -1.88 -15.67 -34.62
N LEU A 630 -1.26 -15.43 -35.78
CA LEU A 630 -1.80 -14.49 -36.75
C LEU A 630 -3.20 -14.92 -37.20
N ASP A 631 -4.07 -13.93 -37.41
CA ASP A 631 -5.43 -14.14 -37.89
C ASP A 631 -5.47 -14.75 -39.30
N VAL A 632 -6.68 -15.08 -39.75
CA VAL A 632 -6.89 -15.76 -41.04
C VAL A 632 -6.35 -15.00 -42.25
N ASP A 633 -6.27 -13.67 -42.14
CA ASP A 633 -5.79 -12.77 -43.18
C ASP A 633 -4.29 -12.46 -43.02
N GLY A 634 -3.68 -12.89 -41.92
CA GLY A 634 -2.28 -12.65 -41.57
C GLY A 634 -1.99 -11.19 -41.18
N ILE A 635 -3.01 -10.44 -40.73
CA ILE A 635 -2.92 -8.99 -40.49
C ILE A 635 -2.64 -8.65 -39.03
N GLY A 636 -3.39 -9.25 -38.11
CA GLY A 636 -3.27 -9.05 -36.68
C GLY A 636 -2.89 -10.33 -35.93
N VAL A 637 -2.31 -10.19 -34.74
CA VAL A 637 -2.20 -11.33 -33.79
C VAL A 637 -3.58 -11.54 -33.17
N GLU A 638 -4.15 -12.72 -33.35
CA GLU A 638 -5.50 -13.04 -32.86
C GLU A 638 -5.55 -13.04 -31.33
N MET A 639 -6.63 -12.48 -30.77
CA MET A 639 -6.90 -12.47 -29.32
C MET A 639 -7.42 -13.84 -28.84
N GLU A 640 -6.71 -14.91 -29.17
CA GLU A 640 -7.18 -16.29 -28.96
C GLU A 640 -7.14 -16.76 -27.50
N GLY A 641 -6.44 -16.01 -26.63
CA GLY A 641 -6.31 -16.27 -25.19
C GLY A 641 -7.46 -15.72 -24.33
N GLY A 642 -8.54 -15.22 -24.96
CA GLY A 642 -9.78 -14.86 -24.28
C GLY A 642 -9.86 -13.43 -23.76
N LYS A 643 -8.74 -12.70 -23.67
CA LYS A 643 -8.70 -11.29 -23.24
C LYS A 643 -8.23 -10.38 -24.40
N PRO A 644 -8.64 -9.09 -24.40
CA PRO A 644 -8.23 -8.15 -25.44
C PRO A 644 -6.75 -7.76 -25.31
N GLY A 645 -6.31 -6.78 -26.11
CA GLY A 645 -5.03 -6.09 -25.92
C GLY A 645 -5.13 -5.01 -24.84
N TRP A 646 -4.44 -3.89 -25.04
CA TRP A 646 -4.35 -2.81 -24.05
C TRP A 646 -5.71 -2.28 -23.54
N ASN A 647 -6.69 -2.18 -24.45
CA ASN A 647 -7.99 -1.59 -24.15
C ASN A 647 -9.01 -2.65 -23.68
N ASP A 648 -9.17 -2.78 -22.36
CA ASP A 648 -10.10 -3.73 -21.74
C ASP A 648 -11.58 -3.50 -22.14
N ALA A 649 -11.95 -2.29 -22.57
CA ALA A 649 -13.31 -2.01 -23.06
C ALA A 649 -13.65 -2.76 -24.37
N MET A 650 -12.66 -3.38 -25.02
CA MET A 650 -12.80 -4.22 -26.20
C MET A 650 -12.89 -5.72 -25.88
N ASN A 651 -13.22 -6.10 -24.63
CA ASN A 651 -13.35 -7.48 -24.17
C ASN A 651 -14.32 -8.39 -24.96
N GLY A 652 -15.17 -7.83 -25.83
CA GLY A 652 -16.02 -8.60 -26.74
C GLY A 652 -15.30 -9.09 -28.02
N LEU A 653 -14.18 -8.48 -28.41
CA LEU A 653 -13.44 -8.82 -29.63
C LEU A 653 -12.86 -10.25 -29.65
N PRO A 654 -12.29 -10.79 -28.56
CA PRO A 654 -11.80 -12.17 -28.55
C PRO A 654 -12.83 -13.20 -29.02
N GLY A 655 -14.10 -13.00 -28.64
CA GLY A 655 -15.19 -13.89 -29.05
C GLY A 655 -15.65 -13.74 -30.50
N LEU A 656 -15.22 -12.67 -31.17
CA LEU A 656 -15.47 -12.35 -32.57
C LEU A 656 -14.25 -12.60 -33.47
N PHE A 657 -13.26 -13.37 -33.00
CA PHE A 657 -11.99 -13.58 -33.71
C PHE A 657 -11.24 -12.27 -33.98
N GLY A 658 -11.37 -11.31 -33.05
CA GLY A 658 -10.65 -10.05 -33.13
C GLY A 658 -9.14 -10.26 -33.03
N SER A 659 -8.40 -9.43 -33.73
CA SER A 659 -6.95 -9.46 -33.79
C SER A 659 -6.34 -8.06 -33.64
N GLY A 660 -5.08 -8.03 -33.23
CA GLY A 660 -4.32 -6.83 -32.91
C GLY A 660 -3.25 -6.52 -33.95
N THR A 661 -3.41 -5.40 -34.67
CA THR A 661 -2.32 -4.87 -35.52
C THR A 661 -1.18 -4.24 -34.73
N PRO A 662 -1.39 -3.56 -33.57
CA PRO A 662 -0.29 -3.14 -32.71
C PRO A 662 0.62 -4.31 -32.31
N GLU A 663 0.03 -5.41 -31.88
CA GLU A 663 0.72 -6.64 -31.47
C GLU A 663 1.51 -7.26 -32.63
N THR A 664 1.07 -7.04 -33.88
CA THR A 664 1.82 -7.46 -35.08
C THR A 664 3.06 -6.59 -35.32
N PHE A 665 3.01 -5.30 -35.00
CA PHE A 665 4.19 -4.43 -35.08
C PHE A 665 5.21 -4.78 -33.99
N GLU A 666 4.76 -5.12 -32.79
CA GLU A 666 5.64 -5.59 -31.72
C GLU A 666 6.21 -6.98 -32.03
N LEU A 667 5.45 -7.84 -32.72
CA LEU A 667 5.98 -9.11 -33.23
C LEU A 667 7.08 -8.87 -34.26
N LYS A 668 6.85 -7.93 -35.18
CA LYS A 668 7.87 -7.55 -36.16
C LYS A 668 9.13 -7.01 -35.46
N ARG A 669 8.97 -6.15 -34.44
CA ARG A 669 10.10 -5.62 -33.64
C ARG A 669 10.90 -6.74 -32.98
N LEU A 670 10.22 -7.74 -32.41
CA LEU A 670 10.87 -8.91 -31.81
C LEU A 670 11.61 -9.78 -32.85
N VAL A 671 11.05 -9.95 -34.04
CA VAL A 671 11.65 -10.74 -35.13
C VAL A 671 12.84 -10.03 -35.79
N ASP A 672 12.81 -8.70 -35.89
CA ASP A 672 13.90 -7.90 -36.45
C ASP A 672 15.14 -7.86 -35.53
N PHE A 673 14.95 -7.97 -34.21
CA PHE A 673 15.97 -7.83 -33.17
C PHE A 673 16.89 -9.06 -33.03
#